data_AF-A0A6P5ZP15-F1
#
_entry.id   AF-A0A6P5ZP15-F1
#
_cell.length_a   1.000
_cell.length_b   1.000
_cell.length_c   1.000
_cell.angle_alpha   90.00
_cell.angle_beta   90.00
_cell.angle_gamma   90.00
#
_symmetry.space_group_name_H-M   'P 1'
#
loop_
_entity.id
_entity.type
_entity.pdbx_description
1 polymer ?
#
loop_
_entity_poly.entity_id
_entity_poly.type
_entity_poly.pdbx_seq_one_letter_code
_entity_poly.pdbx_strand_id
1 'polypeptide(L)'
;MLDVDNMVWSFRKTAGLPTPGKPYGGWEAPDVELRGHFIGHYLSATAQMWASTHNDTLKEKMLAVVSALSACQKKMGTGYLSAFPSEFFDRFEAIKPVWAPYYTVHKILAGLLDQYIFASNAQALDMTRWMAKYFYNRVQNVITKYSVERHWLSLNEETGGMNDVLYRLFAITEDPKHLLLAHLFDKPCFLGLLAVQADDISSFHANTHIPVVIGSQMRYEVTGDPLYKTIATFFMDIVNSSHSYATGGTSVGEFWSDPKRLASTLETENEESCTTYNMLKVSRNLFRWTKEVAYADYYERTLTNGVLGIQRGTEPGVMIYMLPQGRGVSKAVSYHKWGTPFDSFWCCYGTGIESFSKLGDSIYFEEEGSIPSLYIIQYISSTLDWKSGKIVLKQNVDPVVSWDPYLRVTLTSSLKEGAGQSSTLNLRIPIWTQLEGANATLNSQNLDLPPSGSFLSVKWTAGDKLTIQWPISLRTEPIKDDRAEYASVQAILYGPYLLSGYSSGDWDIKTDSTASVADWIVPVPAAYNNYLVTFSQASGDSTFVLTNSNQLIRMEKLPRAGSDAAVHATFRLIIDDTSEKISTIEEAIGKTVMLEPFDFPGMVLVHQGTENNLAVTDSPNDEATSSFRLVAGLDGKDDSVSLESLSLKGCYVYSGANYSSSVNMKLGCNSASSEAGFNQAISFVMNKGISEYHRISFVAKGARRNFLMVPLQNFRDESYTIYFNIQP
;
A
#
# COMPACT_ATOMS: atom_id res chain seq x y z
N MET A 1 6.89 9.86 17.42
CA MET A 1 5.80 9.35 18.31
C MET A 1 4.99 10.52 18.82
N LEU A 2 3.67 10.39 18.86
CA LEU A 2 2.73 11.43 19.29
C LEU A 2 2.92 11.83 20.76
N ASP A 3 2.41 13.01 21.11
CA ASP A 3 2.45 13.56 22.45
C ASP A 3 1.26 13.05 23.28
N VAL A 4 1.53 12.59 24.50
CA VAL A 4 0.51 11.96 25.36
C VAL A 4 -0.57 12.97 25.77
N ASP A 5 -0.16 14.19 26.11
CA ASP A 5 -1.07 15.22 26.59
C ASP A 5 -2.00 15.70 25.48
N ASN A 6 -1.48 15.85 24.26
CA ASN A 6 -2.28 16.15 23.07
C ASN A 6 -3.30 15.03 22.76
N MET A 7 -2.89 13.76 22.81
CA MET A 7 -3.78 12.63 22.53
C MET A 7 -4.96 12.57 23.50
N VAL A 8 -4.72 12.71 24.81
CA VAL A 8 -5.79 12.56 25.82
C VAL A 8 -6.50 13.87 26.16
N TRP A 9 -6.22 14.95 25.42
CA TRP A 9 -6.74 16.29 25.68
C TRP A 9 -8.28 16.32 25.72
N SER A 10 -8.93 15.76 24.68
CA SER A 10 -10.41 15.77 24.57
C SER A 10 -11.09 14.87 25.61
N PHE A 11 -10.42 13.78 26.02
CA PHE A 11 -10.88 12.91 27.11
C PHE A 11 -10.84 13.63 28.45
N ARG A 12 -9.73 14.33 28.75
CA ARG A 12 -9.58 15.12 29.97
C ARG A 12 -10.60 16.26 30.03
N LYS A 13 -10.81 16.96 28.91
CA LYS A 13 -11.83 18.01 28.80
C LYS A 13 -13.22 17.48 29.13
N THR A 14 -13.59 16.34 28.55
CA THR A 14 -14.88 15.67 28.78
C THR A 14 -15.05 15.22 30.23
N ALA A 15 -13.98 14.73 30.87
CA ALA A 15 -13.99 14.32 32.27
C ALA A 15 -13.90 15.49 33.28
N GLY A 16 -13.74 16.73 32.83
CA GLY A 16 -13.53 17.89 33.69
C GLY A 16 -12.18 17.88 34.42
N LEU A 17 -11.14 17.31 33.80
CA LEU A 17 -9.76 17.31 34.28
C LEU A 17 -8.93 18.42 33.61
N PRO A 18 -7.81 18.86 34.20
CA PRO A 18 -6.87 19.76 33.53
C PRO A 18 -6.40 19.19 32.20
N THR A 19 -6.30 20.03 31.17
CA THR A 19 -5.95 19.66 29.80
C THR A 19 -4.60 20.28 29.40
N PRO A 20 -3.46 19.79 29.92
CA PRO A 20 -2.16 20.22 29.40
C PRO A 20 -2.05 19.82 27.93
N GLY A 21 -1.19 20.51 27.17
CA GLY A 21 -1.03 20.30 25.73
C GLY A 21 -2.08 21.01 24.86
N LYS A 22 -2.16 20.59 23.60
CA LYS A 22 -3.09 21.11 22.58
C LYS A 22 -3.80 19.94 21.88
N PRO A 23 -5.09 20.07 21.57
CA PRO A 23 -5.78 19.02 20.82
C PRO A 23 -5.20 18.92 19.40
N TYR A 24 -5.27 17.71 18.84
CA TYR A 24 -4.97 17.48 17.43
C TYR A 24 -6.06 18.07 16.51
N GLY A 25 -5.72 18.28 15.24
CA GLY A 25 -6.65 18.76 14.23
C GLY A 25 -7.42 17.63 13.53
N GLY A 26 -7.97 17.95 12.35
CA GLY A 26 -8.69 16.97 11.53
C GLY A 26 -9.89 16.37 12.25
N TRP A 27 -10.09 15.05 12.13
CA TRP A 27 -11.20 14.37 12.80
C TRP A 27 -11.03 14.22 14.32
N GLU A 28 -9.85 14.54 14.85
CA GLU A 28 -9.58 14.62 16.30
C GLU A 28 -9.78 16.02 16.89
N ALA A 29 -10.21 16.99 16.06
CA ALA A 29 -10.48 18.35 16.52
C ALA A 29 -11.55 18.38 17.62
N PRO A 30 -11.46 19.30 18.62
CA PRO A 30 -12.33 19.32 19.79
C PRO A 30 -13.83 19.42 19.52
N ASP A 31 -14.21 19.98 18.37
CA ASP A 31 -15.56 20.23 17.90
C ASP A 31 -16.09 19.14 16.95
N VAL A 32 -15.24 18.19 16.52
CA VAL A 32 -15.63 17.07 15.66
C VAL A 32 -16.25 15.95 16.48
N GLU A 33 -17.39 15.42 16.01
CA GLU A 33 -18.15 14.40 16.76
C GLU A 33 -17.44 13.03 16.84
N LEU A 34 -16.54 12.72 15.91
CA LEU A 34 -15.78 11.46 15.85
C LEU A 34 -14.51 11.43 16.72
N ARG A 35 -14.12 12.56 17.33
CA ARG A 35 -12.88 12.68 18.12
C ARG A 35 -12.74 11.57 19.16
N GLY A 36 -11.51 11.13 19.41
CA GLY A 36 -11.15 10.02 20.27
C GLY A 36 -11.00 8.68 19.55
N HIS A 37 -11.48 8.56 18.30
CA HIS A 37 -11.41 7.31 17.56
C HIS A 37 -9.96 6.92 17.22
N PHE A 38 -9.12 7.89 16.83
CA PHE A 38 -7.72 7.62 16.51
C PHE A 38 -6.94 7.22 17.75
N ILE A 39 -7.29 7.74 18.93
CA ILE A 39 -6.66 7.33 20.20
C ILE A 39 -6.95 5.85 20.48
N GLY A 40 -8.15 5.36 20.16
CA GLY A 40 -8.46 3.93 20.22
C GLY A 40 -7.56 3.10 19.30
N HIS A 41 -7.41 3.52 18.04
CA HIS A 41 -6.48 2.90 17.08
C HIS A 41 -5.02 2.94 17.54
N TYR A 42 -4.58 4.06 18.13
CA TYR A 42 -3.24 4.22 18.67
C TYR A 42 -2.95 3.19 19.78
N LEU A 43 -3.92 2.93 20.66
CA LEU A 43 -3.78 1.89 21.68
C LEU A 43 -3.59 0.50 21.04
N SER A 44 -4.37 0.13 20.02
CA SER A 44 -4.17 -1.13 19.30
C SER A 44 -2.80 -1.21 18.62
N ALA A 45 -2.44 -0.18 17.85
CA ALA A 45 -1.20 -0.14 17.08
C ALA A 45 0.05 -0.18 17.98
N THR A 46 0.04 0.57 19.10
CA THR A 46 1.17 0.55 20.03
C THR A 46 1.31 -0.78 20.76
N ALA A 47 0.21 -1.45 21.12
CA ALA A 47 0.27 -2.78 21.72
C ALA A 47 0.89 -3.82 20.77
N GLN A 48 0.46 -3.81 19.50
CA GLN A 48 0.98 -4.70 18.45
C GLN A 48 2.45 -4.42 18.11
N MET A 49 2.81 -3.14 17.97
CA MET A 49 4.18 -2.73 17.68
C MET A 49 5.11 -3.07 18.86
N TRP A 50 4.65 -2.87 20.10
CA TRP A 50 5.41 -3.25 21.28
C TRP A 50 5.62 -4.77 21.35
N ALA A 51 4.59 -5.57 21.07
CA ALA A 51 4.73 -7.03 21.03
C ALA A 51 5.74 -7.51 19.97
N SER A 52 5.91 -6.75 18.88
CA SER A 52 6.84 -7.09 17.80
C SER A 52 8.28 -6.59 18.03
N THR A 53 8.45 -5.51 18.80
CA THR A 53 9.75 -4.81 18.92
C THR A 53 10.32 -4.76 20.34
N HIS A 54 9.47 -4.96 21.35
CA HIS A 54 9.76 -4.73 22.77
C HIS A 54 10.43 -3.37 23.06
N ASN A 55 10.10 -2.33 22.28
CA ASN A 55 10.67 -1.01 22.46
C ASN A 55 10.19 -0.35 23.77
N ASP A 56 11.11 -0.06 24.69
CA ASP A 56 10.77 0.49 26.01
C ASP A 56 10.20 1.91 25.95
N THR A 57 10.71 2.78 25.07
CA THR A 57 10.16 4.13 24.90
C THR A 57 8.71 4.10 24.44
N LEU A 58 8.37 3.17 23.55
CA LEU A 58 6.99 2.93 23.12
C LEU A 58 6.13 2.44 24.29
N LYS A 59 6.66 1.50 25.08
CA LYS A 59 6.00 0.95 26.27
C LYS A 59 5.64 2.05 27.28
N GLU A 60 6.58 2.94 27.56
CA GLU A 60 6.35 4.07 28.48
C GLU A 60 5.21 4.97 27.99
N LYS A 61 5.21 5.33 26.70
CA LYS A 61 4.16 6.18 26.12
C LYS A 61 2.79 5.51 26.09
N MET A 62 2.69 4.25 25.66
CA MET A 62 1.40 3.54 25.64
C MET A 62 0.81 3.38 27.05
N LEU A 63 1.66 3.08 28.06
CA LEU A 63 1.22 2.99 29.46
C LEU A 63 0.77 4.35 30.01
N ALA A 64 1.44 5.44 29.62
CA ALA A 64 1.05 6.79 30.01
C ALA A 64 -0.33 7.18 29.44
N VAL A 65 -0.64 6.80 28.19
CA VAL A 65 -1.97 7.01 27.60
C VAL A 65 -3.03 6.22 28.36
N VAL A 66 -2.82 4.92 28.59
CA VAL A 66 -3.77 4.09 29.36
C VAL A 66 -4.02 4.68 30.75
N SER A 67 -2.94 5.11 31.44
CA SER A 67 -3.04 5.72 32.77
C SER A 67 -3.85 7.01 32.76
N ALA A 68 -3.63 7.87 31.76
CA ALA A 68 -4.37 9.12 31.62
C ALA A 68 -5.86 8.87 31.31
N LEU A 69 -6.17 7.93 30.42
CA LEU A 69 -7.55 7.52 30.13
C LEU A 69 -8.23 6.89 31.36
N SER A 70 -7.50 6.09 32.15
CA SER A 70 -8.00 5.53 33.42
C SER A 70 -8.38 6.62 34.40
N ALA A 71 -7.57 7.68 34.52
CA ALA A 71 -7.87 8.83 35.36
C ALA A 71 -9.17 9.54 34.91
N CYS A 72 -9.37 9.71 33.59
CA CYS A 72 -10.61 10.24 33.04
C CYS A 72 -11.82 9.37 33.39
N GLN A 73 -11.75 8.06 33.13
CA GLN A 73 -12.85 7.13 33.42
C GLN A 73 -13.22 7.11 34.92
N LYS A 74 -12.21 7.10 35.80
CA LYS A 74 -12.41 7.17 37.26
C LYS A 74 -13.05 8.47 37.70
N LYS A 75 -12.64 9.61 37.12
CA LYS A 75 -13.23 10.92 37.42
C LYS A 75 -14.71 10.98 37.03
N MET A 76 -15.08 10.35 35.92
CA MET A 76 -16.48 10.25 35.49
C MET A 76 -17.30 9.31 36.38
N GLY A 77 -16.68 8.24 36.92
CA GLY A 77 -17.26 7.42 37.98
C GLY A 77 -18.39 6.47 37.57
N THR A 78 -18.76 6.44 36.28
CA THR A 78 -19.88 5.62 35.76
C THR A 78 -19.42 4.39 34.97
N GLY A 79 -18.14 4.33 34.58
CA GLY A 79 -17.60 3.36 33.63
C GLY A 79 -17.54 3.87 32.19
N TYR A 80 -18.16 5.00 31.91
CA TYR A 80 -18.08 5.68 30.63
C TYR A 80 -16.67 6.21 30.36
N LEU A 81 -16.21 6.05 29.12
CA LEU A 81 -14.98 6.64 28.62
C LEU A 81 -15.16 6.97 27.13
N SER A 82 -15.04 8.26 26.79
CA SER A 82 -14.96 8.77 25.43
C SER A 82 -14.37 10.19 25.45
N ALA A 83 -14.01 10.71 24.29
CA ALA A 83 -13.58 12.10 24.10
C ALA A 83 -14.75 13.08 23.91
N PHE A 84 -15.99 12.59 23.97
CA PHE A 84 -17.24 13.35 23.87
C PHE A 84 -18.21 12.99 24.99
N PRO A 85 -19.24 13.82 25.28
CA PRO A 85 -20.21 13.52 26.34
C PRO A 85 -21.16 12.37 25.96
N SER A 86 -21.73 11.68 26.96
CA SER A 86 -22.63 10.54 26.75
C SER A 86 -23.92 10.89 25.98
N GLU A 87 -24.26 12.16 25.86
CA GLU A 87 -25.42 12.67 25.10
C GLU A 87 -25.39 12.25 23.62
N PHE A 88 -24.22 12.02 23.04
CA PHE A 88 -24.12 11.54 21.66
C PHE A 88 -24.77 10.16 21.50
N PHE A 89 -24.70 9.31 22.52
CA PHE A 89 -25.42 8.04 22.53
C PHE A 89 -26.93 8.22 22.73
N ASP A 90 -27.36 9.27 23.45
CA ASP A 90 -28.78 9.59 23.58
C ASP A 90 -29.38 9.96 22.21
N ARG A 91 -28.64 10.72 21.39
CA ARG A 91 -29.00 11.04 19.99
C ARG A 91 -29.03 9.79 19.12
N PHE A 92 -28.00 8.96 19.17
CA PHE A 92 -27.91 7.71 18.41
C PHE A 92 -29.12 6.80 18.68
N GLU A 93 -29.42 6.54 19.96
CA GLU A 93 -30.52 5.65 20.38
C GLU A 93 -31.90 6.29 20.12
N ALA A 94 -31.96 7.62 20.10
CA ALA A 94 -33.11 8.38 19.64
C ALA A 94 -33.22 8.47 18.11
N ILE A 95 -32.30 7.88 17.34
CA ILE A 95 -32.24 7.93 15.87
C ILE A 95 -32.29 9.38 15.39
N LYS A 96 -31.45 10.20 16.02
CA LYS A 96 -31.19 11.57 15.63
C LYS A 96 -29.79 11.63 15.01
N PRO A 97 -29.56 12.56 14.07
CA PRO A 97 -28.24 12.72 13.47
C PRO A 97 -27.17 12.86 14.54
N VAL A 98 -26.10 12.08 14.46
CA VAL A 98 -24.87 12.14 15.26
C VAL A 98 -23.84 11.27 14.56
N TRP A 99 -22.58 11.68 14.54
CA TRP A 99 -21.56 10.93 13.81
C TRP A 99 -21.00 9.75 14.63
N ALA A 100 -21.43 8.54 14.29
CA ALA A 100 -20.81 7.25 14.66
C ALA A 100 -20.22 7.12 16.09
N PRO A 101 -20.97 7.40 17.18
CA PRO A 101 -20.44 7.34 18.54
C PRO A 101 -20.08 5.91 18.97
N TYR A 102 -20.81 4.89 18.51
CA TYR A 102 -20.48 3.49 18.80
C TYR A 102 -19.23 3.00 18.04
N TYR A 103 -18.98 3.49 16.82
CA TYR A 103 -17.71 3.25 16.11
C TYR A 103 -16.51 3.74 16.94
N THR A 104 -16.61 4.95 17.49
CA THR A 104 -15.54 5.56 18.28
C THR A 104 -15.25 4.76 19.54
N VAL A 105 -16.30 4.38 20.27
CA VAL A 105 -16.15 3.54 21.47
C VAL A 105 -15.65 2.14 21.15
N HIS A 106 -16.04 1.57 20.00
CA HIS A 106 -15.43 0.31 19.53
C HIS A 106 -13.91 0.44 19.44
N LYS A 107 -13.36 1.51 18.85
CA LYS A 107 -11.89 1.69 18.77
C LYS A 107 -11.24 1.78 20.15
N ILE A 108 -11.86 2.50 21.08
CA ILE A 108 -11.35 2.62 22.45
C ILE A 108 -11.36 1.25 23.17
N LEU A 109 -12.47 0.52 23.08
CA LEU A 109 -12.60 -0.83 23.64
C LEU A 109 -11.58 -1.80 23.04
N ALA A 110 -11.44 -1.80 21.71
CA ALA A 110 -10.51 -2.68 21.00
C ALA A 110 -9.06 -2.36 21.37
N GLY A 111 -8.72 -1.07 21.40
CA GLY A 111 -7.41 -0.58 21.83
C GLY A 111 -7.06 -0.99 23.25
N LEU A 112 -7.96 -0.79 24.22
CA LEU A 112 -7.73 -1.20 25.61
C LEU A 112 -7.64 -2.73 25.75
N LEU A 113 -8.45 -3.48 25.00
CA LEU A 113 -8.38 -4.94 25.01
C LEU A 113 -7.05 -5.44 24.41
N ASP A 114 -6.57 -4.82 23.34
CA ASP A 114 -5.29 -5.13 22.71
C ASP A 114 -4.11 -4.85 23.65
N GLN A 115 -4.17 -3.78 24.45
CA GLN A 115 -3.17 -3.51 25.50
C GLN A 115 -3.08 -4.64 26.53
N TYR A 116 -4.20 -5.31 26.83
CA TYR A 116 -4.20 -6.51 27.67
C TYR A 116 -3.66 -7.74 26.93
N ILE A 117 -4.16 -8.02 25.72
CA ILE A 117 -3.80 -9.21 24.95
C ILE A 117 -2.31 -9.24 24.61
N PHE A 118 -1.77 -8.11 24.13
CA PHE A 118 -0.40 -8.06 23.63
C PHE A 118 0.62 -7.61 24.67
N ALA A 119 0.21 -6.85 25.69
CA ALA A 119 1.13 -6.27 26.68
C ALA A 119 0.79 -6.61 28.14
N SER A 120 -0.19 -7.49 28.38
CA SER A 120 -0.60 -7.94 29.71
C SER A 120 -0.98 -6.79 30.66
N ASN A 121 -1.51 -5.69 30.13
CA ASN A 121 -1.94 -4.54 30.92
C ASN A 121 -3.30 -4.80 31.59
N ALA A 122 -3.27 -5.27 32.85
CA ALA A 122 -4.47 -5.58 33.63
C ALA A 122 -5.38 -4.35 33.86
N GLN A 123 -4.81 -3.15 34.02
CA GLN A 123 -5.61 -1.92 34.17
C GLN A 123 -6.46 -1.66 32.92
N ALA A 124 -5.91 -1.91 31.73
CA ALA A 124 -6.65 -1.76 30.49
C ALA A 124 -7.84 -2.73 30.40
N LEU A 125 -7.66 -4.00 30.82
CA LEU A 125 -8.76 -4.97 30.88
C LEU A 125 -9.88 -4.53 31.85
N ASP A 126 -9.53 -4.04 33.03
CA ASP A 126 -10.52 -3.54 34.00
C ASP A 126 -11.32 -2.35 33.42
N MET A 127 -10.64 -1.44 32.72
CA MET A 127 -11.30 -0.33 32.02
C MET A 127 -12.28 -0.84 30.96
N THR A 128 -11.86 -1.81 30.13
CA THR A 128 -12.70 -2.43 29.10
C THR A 128 -13.94 -3.10 29.70
N ARG A 129 -13.80 -3.88 30.78
CA ARG A 129 -14.92 -4.52 31.49
C ARG A 129 -15.89 -3.49 32.05
N TRP A 130 -15.39 -2.37 32.59
CA TRP A 130 -16.23 -1.31 33.13
C TRP A 130 -17.02 -0.59 32.04
N MET A 131 -16.38 -0.32 30.89
CA MET A 131 -17.06 0.21 29.71
C MET A 131 -18.12 -0.77 29.19
N ALA A 132 -17.79 -2.05 29.04
CA ALA A 132 -18.73 -3.07 28.59
C ALA A 132 -19.96 -3.16 29.50
N LYS A 133 -19.77 -3.09 30.83
CA LYS A 133 -20.88 -3.01 31.79
C LYS A 133 -21.74 -1.75 31.60
N TYR A 134 -21.12 -0.59 31.37
CA TYR A 134 -21.85 0.66 31.08
C TYR A 134 -22.74 0.52 29.85
N PHE A 135 -22.18 0.05 28.73
CA PHE A 135 -22.92 -0.11 27.47
C PHE A 135 -23.94 -1.24 27.53
N TYR A 136 -23.67 -2.32 28.27
CA TYR A 136 -24.66 -3.37 28.53
C TYR A 136 -25.91 -2.79 29.17
N ASN A 137 -25.76 -2.08 30.29
CA ASN A 137 -26.89 -1.48 31.00
C ASN A 137 -27.62 -0.47 30.11
N ARG A 138 -26.88 0.31 29.34
CA ARG A 138 -27.43 1.31 28.43
C ARG A 138 -28.30 0.68 27.34
N VAL A 139 -27.77 -0.31 26.62
CA VAL A 139 -28.51 -1.04 25.58
C VAL A 139 -29.73 -1.75 26.17
N GLN A 140 -29.59 -2.39 27.34
CA GLN A 140 -30.74 -3.00 28.03
C GLN A 140 -31.83 -1.96 28.33
N ASN A 141 -31.46 -0.78 28.81
CA ASN A 141 -32.42 0.31 29.07
C ASN A 141 -33.12 0.79 27.79
N VAL A 142 -32.41 0.88 26.66
CA VAL A 142 -33.02 1.23 25.35
C VAL A 142 -34.04 0.17 24.95
N ILE A 143 -33.69 -1.12 25.08
CA ILE A 143 -34.57 -2.23 24.73
C ILE A 143 -35.80 -2.26 25.64
N THR A 144 -35.62 -2.09 26.95
CA THR A 144 -36.73 -2.05 27.93
C THR A 144 -37.64 -0.84 27.70
N LYS A 145 -37.08 0.32 27.36
CA LYS A 145 -37.84 1.56 27.15
C LYS A 145 -38.57 1.58 25.81
N TYR A 146 -37.98 0.99 24.77
CA TYR A 146 -38.50 1.02 23.40
C TYR A 146 -38.78 -0.39 22.88
N SER A 147 -37.78 -1.07 22.33
CA SER A 147 -37.83 -2.47 21.88
C SER A 147 -36.45 -2.92 21.39
N VAL A 148 -36.28 -4.22 21.12
CA VAL A 148 -35.08 -4.75 20.45
C VAL A 148 -34.99 -4.26 18.99
N GLU A 149 -36.13 -4.17 18.31
CA GLU A 149 -36.21 -3.63 16.95
C GLU A 149 -35.74 -2.17 16.90
N ARG A 150 -36.13 -1.35 17.90
CA ARG A 150 -35.66 0.03 18.01
C ARG A 150 -34.15 0.11 18.16
N HIS A 151 -33.55 -0.79 18.95
CA HIS A 151 -32.10 -0.88 19.10
C HIS A 151 -31.45 -1.20 17.74
N TRP A 152 -31.90 -2.23 17.03
CA TRP A 152 -31.34 -2.58 15.73
C TRP A 152 -31.54 -1.50 14.66
N LEU A 153 -32.66 -0.78 14.68
CA LEU A 153 -32.89 0.35 13.78
C LEU A 153 -31.86 1.48 14.02
N SER A 154 -31.46 1.71 15.28
CA SER A 154 -30.40 2.69 15.59
C SER A 154 -29.03 2.26 15.05
N LEU A 155 -28.80 0.95 14.88
CA LEU A 155 -27.56 0.44 14.28
C LEU A 155 -27.51 0.63 12.75
N ASN A 156 -28.45 1.34 12.12
CA ASN A 156 -28.23 1.83 10.75
C ASN A 156 -27.14 2.92 10.72
N GLU A 157 -26.93 3.61 11.84
CA GLU A 157 -25.74 4.43 12.07
C GLU A 157 -24.51 3.53 12.34
N GLU A 158 -23.30 4.02 12.04
CA GLU A 158 -22.09 3.22 12.12
C GLU A 158 -21.71 2.84 13.57
N THR A 159 -21.44 1.55 13.78
CA THR A 159 -21.03 0.99 15.07
C THR A 159 -19.60 0.46 15.06
N GLY A 160 -18.97 0.39 13.88
CA GLY A 160 -17.79 -0.46 13.66
C GLY A 160 -18.03 -1.90 14.14
N GLY A 161 -16.96 -2.59 14.53
CA GLY A 161 -16.96 -3.95 15.08
C GLY A 161 -17.24 -4.01 16.58
N MET A 162 -18.32 -3.37 17.05
CA MET A 162 -18.76 -3.53 18.45
C MET A 162 -19.03 -5.00 18.79
N ASN A 163 -19.62 -5.77 17.86
CA ASN A 163 -19.81 -7.21 18.05
C ASN A 163 -18.46 -7.95 18.16
N ASP A 164 -17.50 -7.69 17.27
CA ASP A 164 -16.15 -8.27 17.32
C ASP A 164 -15.47 -8.09 18.68
N VAL A 165 -15.30 -6.85 19.14
CA VAL A 165 -14.58 -6.58 20.40
C VAL A 165 -15.28 -7.20 21.61
N LEU A 166 -16.61 -7.28 21.61
CA LEU A 166 -17.37 -7.86 22.71
C LEU A 166 -17.32 -9.39 22.72
N TYR A 167 -17.31 -10.05 21.55
CA TYR A 167 -17.06 -11.50 21.48
C TYR A 167 -15.62 -11.84 21.90
N ARG A 168 -14.64 -11.03 21.50
CA ARG A 168 -13.25 -11.17 21.97
C ARG A 168 -13.14 -11.00 23.48
N LEU A 169 -13.85 -10.02 24.05
CA LEU A 169 -13.89 -9.83 25.50
C LEU A 169 -14.56 -11.03 26.20
N PHE A 170 -15.65 -11.57 25.64
CA PHE A 170 -16.29 -12.79 26.16
C PHE A 170 -15.33 -13.97 26.19
N ALA A 171 -14.54 -14.19 25.13
CA ALA A 171 -13.54 -15.27 25.08
C ALA A 171 -12.48 -15.17 26.20
N ILE A 172 -12.26 -13.97 26.76
CA ILE A 172 -11.31 -13.73 27.86
C ILE A 172 -11.98 -13.84 29.23
N THR A 173 -13.21 -13.33 29.38
CA THR A 173 -13.85 -13.21 30.70
C THR A 173 -14.93 -14.24 31.00
N GLU A 174 -15.41 -14.94 29.97
CA GLU A 174 -16.54 -15.86 30.02
C GLU A 174 -17.83 -15.27 30.65
N ASP A 175 -17.97 -13.94 30.65
CA ASP A 175 -19.13 -13.26 31.23
C ASP A 175 -20.28 -13.27 30.21
N PRO A 176 -21.41 -13.95 30.49
CA PRO A 176 -22.51 -14.08 29.53
C PRO A 176 -23.12 -12.72 29.14
N LYS A 177 -22.92 -11.66 29.92
CA LYS A 177 -23.36 -10.30 29.55
C LYS A 177 -22.57 -9.74 28.36
N HIS A 178 -21.28 -10.07 28.25
CA HIS A 178 -20.47 -9.69 27.09
C HIS A 178 -20.97 -10.41 25.82
N LEU A 179 -21.28 -11.71 25.94
CA LEU A 179 -21.84 -12.49 24.84
C LEU A 179 -23.19 -11.93 24.37
N LEU A 180 -24.10 -11.63 25.30
CA LEU A 180 -25.40 -11.05 24.98
C LEU A 180 -25.26 -9.66 24.35
N LEU A 181 -24.38 -8.81 24.88
CA LEU A 181 -24.15 -7.49 24.30
C LEU A 181 -23.58 -7.59 22.88
N ALA A 182 -22.62 -8.49 22.65
CA ALA A 182 -22.05 -8.73 21.33
C ALA A 182 -23.14 -9.09 20.32
N HIS A 183 -24.03 -10.02 20.69
CA HIS A 183 -25.15 -10.44 19.85
C HIS A 183 -26.11 -9.29 19.51
N LEU A 184 -26.36 -8.38 20.45
CA LEU A 184 -27.19 -7.21 20.19
C LEU A 184 -26.56 -6.24 19.18
N PHE A 185 -25.27 -6.35 18.89
CA PHE A 185 -24.56 -5.58 17.85
C PHE A 185 -24.36 -6.33 16.52
N ASP A 186 -24.92 -7.54 16.34
CA ASP A 186 -24.74 -8.36 15.12
C ASP A 186 -25.42 -7.77 13.86
N LYS A 187 -26.17 -6.67 13.94
CA LYS A 187 -26.91 -6.06 12.80
C LYS A 187 -27.63 -7.11 11.91
N PRO A 188 -28.69 -7.77 12.42
CA PRO A 188 -29.33 -8.90 11.73
C PRO A 188 -29.88 -8.58 10.34
N CYS A 189 -30.25 -7.33 10.03
CA CYS A 189 -30.70 -6.95 8.69
C CYS A 189 -29.60 -7.11 7.62
N PHE A 190 -28.37 -6.72 7.92
CA PHE A 190 -27.25 -6.88 7.00
C PHE A 190 -26.77 -8.33 6.95
N LEU A 191 -26.52 -8.95 8.11
CA LEU A 191 -26.08 -10.35 8.16
C LEU A 191 -27.14 -11.32 7.62
N GLY A 192 -28.42 -10.97 7.72
CA GLY A 192 -29.52 -11.75 7.17
C GLY A 192 -29.45 -11.90 5.65
N LEU A 193 -29.02 -10.84 4.92
CA LEU A 193 -28.79 -10.91 3.47
C LEU A 193 -27.70 -11.93 3.12
N LEU A 194 -26.59 -11.89 3.86
CA LEU A 194 -25.49 -12.84 3.69
C LEU A 194 -25.87 -14.26 4.12
N ALA A 195 -26.71 -14.41 5.13
CA ALA A 195 -27.20 -15.70 5.63
C ALA A 195 -28.07 -16.43 4.60
N VAL A 196 -28.88 -15.68 3.83
CA VAL A 196 -29.67 -16.23 2.71
C VAL A 196 -28.90 -16.27 1.38
N GLN A 197 -27.60 -15.97 1.42
CA GLN A 197 -26.70 -15.95 0.28
C GLN A 197 -27.17 -15.03 -0.86
N ALA A 198 -27.65 -13.83 -0.52
CA ALA A 198 -28.01 -12.79 -1.48
C ALA A 198 -26.84 -11.82 -1.70
N ASP A 199 -26.42 -11.65 -2.96
CA ASP A 199 -25.49 -10.59 -3.39
C ASP A 199 -26.25 -9.27 -3.59
N ASP A 200 -26.63 -8.65 -2.48
CA ASP A 200 -27.37 -7.38 -2.41
C ASP A 200 -26.68 -6.39 -1.46
N ILE A 201 -25.35 -6.26 -1.60
CA ILE A 201 -24.52 -5.37 -0.79
C ILE A 201 -24.27 -4.00 -1.44
N SER A 202 -24.82 -3.76 -2.64
CA SER A 202 -24.78 -2.45 -3.31
C SER A 202 -25.29 -1.33 -2.40
N SER A 203 -24.72 -0.14 -2.52
CA SER A 203 -25.07 1.05 -1.75
C SER A 203 -24.80 0.98 -0.24
N PHE A 204 -24.31 -0.14 0.30
CA PHE A 204 -23.84 -0.17 1.68
C PHE A 204 -22.46 0.49 1.78
N HIS A 205 -22.27 1.29 2.84
CA HIS A 205 -20.95 1.84 3.20
C HIS A 205 -20.03 0.69 3.60
N ALA A 206 -18.97 0.46 2.83
CA ALA A 206 -18.19 -0.77 2.90
C ALA A 206 -17.56 -0.96 4.29
N ASN A 207 -16.88 0.07 4.78
CA ASN A 207 -16.15 0.02 6.05
C ASN A 207 -17.06 -0.03 7.29
N THR A 208 -18.35 0.33 7.17
CA THR A 208 -19.34 0.13 8.25
C THR A 208 -19.65 -1.36 8.43
N HIS A 209 -19.64 -2.13 7.35
CA HIS A 209 -20.20 -3.47 7.31
C HIS A 209 -19.14 -4.58 7.39
N ILE A 210 -17.93 -4.38 6.85
CA ILE A 210 -16.84 -5.38 6.97
C ILE A 210 -16.53 -5.70 8.45
N PRO A 211 -16.44 -4.73 9.39
CA PRO A 211 -16.25 -5.02 10.81
C PRO A 211 -17.36 -5.86 11.45
N VAL A 212 -18.59 -5.73 10.96
CA VAL A 212 -19.71 -6.57 11.43
C VAL A 212 -19.50 -8.01 10.99
N VAL A 213 -19.01 -8.25 9.77
CA VAL A 213 -18.61 -9.58 9.29
C VAL A 213 -17.45 -10.15 10.10
N ILE A 214 -16.46 -9.33 10.48
CA ILE A 214 -15.38 -9.77 11.37
C ILE A 214 -15.96 -10.23 12.73
N GLY A 215 -16.93 -9.49 13.28
CA GLY A 215 -17.60 -9.91 14.50
C GLY A 215 -18.42 -11.20 14.34
N SER A 216 -19.03 -11.42 13.18
CA SER A 216 -19.64 -12.71 12.81
C SER A 216 -18.61 -13.86 12.82
N GLN A 217 -17.39 -13.61 12.34
CA GLN A 217 -16.33 -14.61 12.40
C GLN A 217 -15.94 -14.94 13.84
N MET A 218 -15.78 -13.91 14.69
CA MET A 218 -15.51 -14.13 16.10
C MET A 218 -16.66 -14.87 16.80
N ARG A 219 -17.92 -14.59 16.42
CA ARG A 219 -19.06 -15.35 16.93
C ARG A 219 -18.95 -16.83 16.61
N TYR A 220 -18.60 -17.19 15.37
CA TYR A 220 -18.37 -18.59 15.02
C TYR A 220 -17.29 -19.23 15.90
N GLU A 221 -16.18 -18.52 16.15
CA GLU A 221 -15.09 -19.02 17.00
C GLU A 221 -15.54 -19.27 18.45
N VAL A 222 -16.39 -18.41 19.03
CA VAL A 222 -16.83 -18.57 20.43
C VAL A 222 -18.06 -19.46 20.62
N THR A 223 -18.92 -19.59 19.61
CA THR A 223 -20.20 -20.34 19.72
C THR A 223 -20.21 -21.66 18.95
N GLY A 224 -19.36 -21.82 17.94
CA GLY A 224 -19.39 -22.95 17.01
C GLY A 224 -20.54 -22.93 16.00
N ASP A 225 -21.34 -21.85 15.94
CA ASP A 225 -22.51 -21.75 15.06
C ASP A 225 -22.11 -21.70 13.56
N PRO A 226 -22.37 -22.75 12.76
CA PRO A 226 -21.87 -22.85 11.40
C PRO A 226 -22.46 -21.81 10.45
N LEU A 227 -23.62 -21.20 10.77
CA LEU A 227 -24.18 -20.09 9.98
C LEU A 227 -23.20 -18.91 9.92
N TYR A 228 -22.59 -18.63 11.07
CA TYR A 228 -21.33 -17.91 11.31
C TYR A 228 -20.33 -17.93 10.16
N LYS A 229 -19.89 -19.16 9.89
CA LYS A 229 -18.87 -19.47 8.91
C LYS A 229 -19.39 -19.26 7.49
N THR A 230 -20.60 -19.73 7.21
CA THR A 230 -21.24 -19.58 5.88
C THR A 230 -21.39 -18.11 5.49
N ILE A 231 -21.84 -17.24 6.40
CA ILE A 231 -21.96 -15.80 6.19
C ILE A 231 -20.62 -15.19 5.77
N ALA A 232 -19.55 -15.49 6.52
CA ALA A 232 -18.24 -14.91 6.27
C ALA A 232 -17.61 -15.42 4.96
N THR A 233 -17.74 -16.73 4.67
CA THR A 233 -17.28 -17.32 3.41
C THR A 233 -18.01 -16.69 2.22
N PHE A 234 -19.35 -16.63 2.27
CA PHE A 234 -20.15 -16.06 1.19
C PHE A 234 -19.86 -14.57 0.96
N PHE A 235 -19.68 -13.79 2.03
CA PHE A 235 -19.28 -12.39 1.93
C PHE A 235 -17.94 -12.21 1.18
N MET A 236 -16.94 -13.03 1.53
CA MET A 236 -15.65 -13.01 0.85
C MET A 236 -15.77 -13.38 -0.62
N ASP A 237 -16.60 -14.38 -0.95
CA ASP A 237 -16.85 -14.82 -2.33
C ASP A 237 -17.49 -13.72 -3.18
N ILE A 238 -18.50 -13.01 -2.64
CA ILE A 238 -19.11 -11.86 -3.31
C ILE A 238 -18.05 -10.78 -3.56
N VAL A 239 -17.41 -10.28 -2.51
CA VAL A 239 -16.49 -9.14 -2.62
C VAL A 239 -15.37 -9.46 -3.61
N ASN A 240 -14.82 -10.68 -3.55
CA ASN A 240 -13.75 -11.10 -4.45
C ASN A 240 -14.25 -11.35 -5.89
N SER A 241 -15.48 -11.79 -6.11
CA SER A 241 -15.98 -12.10 -7.47
C SER A 241 -16.58 -10.91 -8.21
N SER A 242 -17.05 -9.87 -7.51
CA SER A 242 -17.81 -8.78 -8.13
C SER A 242 -17.45 -7.36 -7.68
N HIS A 243 -16.75 -7.16 -6.54
CA HIS A 243 -16.50 -5.82 -5.97
C HIS A 243 -15.03 -5.48 -5.70
N SER A 244 -14.06 -6.32 -6.07
CA SER A 244 -12.63 -6.06 -5.79
C SER A 244 -11.82 -5.72 -7.04
N TYR A 245 -11.00 -4.68 -6.97
CA TYR A 245 -10.01 -4.35 -7.99
C TYR A 245 -8.80 -5.29 -7.95
N ALA A 246 -7.86 -5.12 -8.87
CA ALA A 246 -6.68 -5.99 -9.03
C ALA A 246 -5.70 -5.91 -7.84
N THR A 247 -5.77 -4.83 -7.06
CA THR A 247 -5.06 -4.67 -5.78
C THR A 247 -5.57 -5.64 -4.71
N GLY A 248 -6.79 -6.17 -4.84
CA GLY A 248 -7.54 -6.86 -3.78
C GLY A 248 -8.43 -5.94 -2.93
N GLY A 249 -8.29 -4.62 -3.05
CA GLY A 249 -9.15 -3.63 -2.41
C GLY A 249 -10.53 -3.52 -3.06
N THR A 250 -11.46 -2.83 -2.39
CA THR A 250 -12.87 -2.68 -2.81
C THR A 250 -13.36 -1.26 -2.56
N SER A 251 -14.59 -0.96 -3.00
CA SER A 251 -15.33 0.30 -2.82
C SER A 251 -14.91 1.47 -3.72
N VAL A 252 -15.86 2.38 -3.91
CA VAL A 252 -15.70 3.69 -4.55
C VAL A 252 -16.53 4.70 -3.77
N GLY A 253 -15.93 5.86 -3.44
CA GLY A 253 -16.56 6.85 -2.58
C GLY A 253 -17.01 6.29 -1.22
N GLU A 254 -16.32 5.26 -0.70
CA GLU A 254 -16.63 4.51 0.55
C GLU A 254 -17.78 3.49 0.46
N PHE A 255 -18.46 3.36 -0.68
CA PHE A 255 -19.58 2.44 -0.87
C PHE A 255 -19.26 1.31 -1.84
N TRP A 256 -19.95 0.18 -1.70
CA TRP A 256 -20.03 -0.79 -2.79
C TRP A 256 -20.99 -0.30 -3.87
N SER A 257 -20.53 -0.29 -5.11
CA SER A 257 -21.38 -0.12 -6.29
C SER A 257 -22.01 -1.45 -6.71
N ASP A 258 -22.86 -1.41 -7.73
CA ASP A 258 -23.41 -2.63 -8.34
C ASP A 258 -22.33 -3.67 -8.72
N PRO A 259 -22.65 -4.97 -8.54
CA PRO A 259 -21.70 -6.04 -8.80
C PRO A 259 -21.27 -6.05 -10.26
N LYS A 260 -19.98 -6.28 -10.51
CA LYS A 260 -19.40 -6.34 -11.87
C LYS A 260 -19.62 -5.06 -12.69
N ARG A 261 -19.47 -3.88 -12.05
CA ARG A 261 -19.52 -2.56 -12.70
C ARG A 261 -18.27 -1.70 -12.47
N LEU A 262 -17.14 -2.33 -12.15
CA LEU A 262 -15.93 -1.62 -11.67
C LEU A 262 -15.28 -0.74 -12.74
N ALA A 263 -15.52 -0.96 -14.03
CA ALA A 263 -14.83 -0.18 -15.06
C ALA A 263 -15.27 1.29 -15.09
N SER A 264 -16.53 1.56 -14.75
CA SER A 264 -17.06 2.93 -14.67
C SER A 264 -16.69 3.64 -13.36
N THR A 265 -16.11 2.94 -12.39
CA THR A 265 -15.72 3.50 -11.11
C THR A 265 -14.25 3.87 -11.06
N LEU A 266 -13.46 3.65 -12.12
CA LEU A 266 -12.03 3.95 -12.14
C LEU A 266 -11.77 5.47 -12.08
N GLU A 267 -11.57 5.99 -10.86
CA GLU A 267 -11.43 7.42 -10.58
C GLU A 267 -10.38 7.69 -9.49
N THR A 268 -10.51 8.80 -8.76
CA THR A 268 -9.55 9.22 -7.73
C THR A 268 -9.94 8.81 -6.30
N GLU A 269 -11.21 8.46 -6.06
CA GLU A 269 -11.74 8.14 -4.74
C GLU A 269 -12.16 6.67 -4.66
N ASN A 270 -11.23 5.78 -4.98
CA ASN A 270 -11.39 4.33 -4.92
C ASN A 270 -10.65 3.74 -3.72
N GLU A 271 -11.06 2.55 -3.28
CA GLU A 271 -10.30 1.76 -2.32
C GLU A 271 -9.94 2.50 -1.03
N GLU A 272 -10.95 2.77 -0.21
CA GLU A 272 -10.72 3.26 1.15
C GLU A 272 -9.80 2.29 1.89
N SER A 273 -8.69 2.80 2.42
CA SER A 273 -7.65 1.98 3.07
C SER A 273 -8.17 1.15 4.25
N CYS A 274 -9.19 1.64 4.98
CA CYS A 274 -9.82 0.86 6.05
C CYS A 274 -10.54 -0.39 5.55
N THR A 275 -11.16 -0.34 4.37
CA THR A 275 -11.86 -1.50 3.80
C THR A 275 -10.86 -2.61 3.52
N THR A 276 -9.73 -2.26 2.89
CA THR A 276 -8.58 -3.13 2.64
C THR A 276 -8.05 -3.75 3.94
N TYR A 277 -7.84 -2.94 4.98
CA TYR A 277 -7.42 -3.41 6.30
C TYR A 277 -8.40 -4.43 6.92
N ASN A 278 -9.70 -4.16 6.87
CA ASN A 278 -10.70 -5.04 7.46
C ASN A 278 -10.90 -6.31 6.60
N MET A 279 -10.78 -6.24 5.28
CA MET A 279 -10.82 -7.42 4.41
C MET A 279 -9.64 -8.37 4.67
N LEU A 280 -8.45 -7.84 5.00
CA LEU A 280 -7.33 -8.68 5.44
C LEU A 280 -7.68 -9.49 6.69
N LYS A 281 -8.41 -8.93 7.66
CA LYS A 281 -8.88 -9.68 8.83
C LYS A 281 -9.87 -10.78 8.44
N VAL A 282 -10.81 -10.48 7.54
CA VAL A 282 -11.77 -11.47 7.04
C VAL A 282 -11.05 -12.66 6.39
N SER A 283 -10.16 -12.39 5.45
CA SER A 283 -9.34 -13.39 4.76
C SER A 283 -8.49 -14.20 5.74
N ARG A 284 -7.82 -13.54 6.70
CA ARG A 284 -7.01 -14.20 7.73
C ARG A 284 -7.80 -15.21 8.56
N ASN A 285 -8.99 -14.84 9.00
CA ASN A 285 -9.83 -15.72 9.81
C ASN A 285 -10.36 -16.90 8.98
N LEU A 286 -10.74 -16.68 7.72
CA LEU A 286 -11.11 -17.78 6.82
C LEU A 286 -9.94 -18.76 6.61
N PHE A 287 -8.72 -18.24 6.40
CA PHE A 287 -7.53 -19.08 6.32
C PHE A 287 -7.32 -19.92 7.59
N ARG A 288 -7.48 -19.34 8.78
CA ARG A 288 -7.36 -20.08 10.06
C ARG A 288 -8.30 -21.29 10.14
N TRP A 289 -9.48 -21.21 9.54
CA TRP A 289 -10.48 -22.28 9.62
C TRP A 289 -10.37 -23.31 8.50
N THR A 290 -10.02 -22.88 7.30
CA THR A 290 -10.09 -23.71 6.09
C THR A 290 -8.72 -24.15 5.59
N LYS A 291 -7.68 -23.35 5.88
CA LYS A 291 -6.33 -23.48 5.33
C LYS A 291 -6.29 -23.41 3.80
N GLU A 292 -7.31 -22.84 3.17
CA GLU A 292 -7.35 -22.73 1.71
C GLU A 292 -6.37 -21.65 1.23
N VAL A 293 -5.54 -22.01 0.24
CA VAL A 293 -4.52 -21.12 -0.33
C VAL A 293 -5.12 -19.85 -0.93
N ALA A 294 -6.35 -19.91 -1.43
CA ALA A 294 -7.06 -18.74 -1.98
C ALA A 294 -7.12 -17.56 -0.99
N TYR A 295 -7.32 -17.82 0.30
CA TYR A 295 -7.34 -16.77 1.32
C TYR A 295 -5.94 -16.21 1.59
N ALA A 296 -4.91 -17.06 1.60
CA ALA A 296 -3.52 -16.62 1.73
C ALA A 296 -3.06 -15.77 0.52
N ASP A 297 -3.46 -16.16 -0.69
CA ASP A 297 -3.22 -15.42 -1.92
C ASP A 297 -3.93 -14.06 -1.94
N TYR A 298 -5.18 -14.01 -1.47
CA TYR A 298 -5.86 -12.74 -1.27
C TYR A 298 -5.10 -11.86 -0.26
N TYR A 299 -4.63 -12.42 0.85
CA TYR A 299 -3.88 -11.68 1.86
C TYR A 299 -2.57 -11.10 1.29
N GLU A 300 -1.79 -11.91 0.57
CA GLU A 300 -0.56 -11.46 -0.10
C GLU A 300 -0.83 -10.34 -1.10
N ARG A 301 -1.82 -10.51 -1.99
CA ARG A 301 -2.22 -9.53 -3.00
C ARG A 301 -2.62 -8.21 -2.34
N THR A 302 -3.52 -8.27 -1.37
CA THR A 302 -4.13 -7.11 -0.72
C THR A 302 -3.12 -6.36 0.15
N LEU A 303 -2.26 -7.08 0.87
CA LEU A 303 -1.15 -6.47 1.62
C LEU A 303 -0.17 -5.76 0.68
N THR A 304 0.32 -6.48 -0.35
CA THR A 304 1.36 -5.99 -1.26
C THR A 304 0.89 -4.78 -2.06
N ASN A 305 -0.33 -4.81 -2.57
CA ASN A 305 -0.81 -3.83 -3.54
C ASN A 305 -1.75 -2.79 -2.94
N GLY A 306 -2.49 -3.15 -1.88
CA GLY A 306 -3.49 -2.27 -1.25
C GLY A 306 -3.03 -1.61 0.05
N VAL A 307 -1.99 -2.13 0.74
CA VAL A 307 -1.56 -1.60 2.05
C VAL A 307 -0.17 -0.98 2.01
N LEU A 308 0.84 -1.65 1.44
CA LEU A 308 2.22 -1.16 1.52
C LEU A 308 2.43 0.20 0.85
N GLY A 309 1.57 0.56 -0.11
CA GLY A 309 1.61 1.83 -0.84
C GLY A 309 0.82 2.99 -0.23
N ILE A 310 0.19 2.83 0.95
CA ILE A 310 -0.70 3.85 1.54
C ILE A 310 0.04 4.90 2.39
N GLN A 311 1.31 4.65 2.74
CA GLN A 311 2.17 5.64 3.40
C GLN A 311 3.07 6.31 2.36
N ARG A 312 3.26 7.63 2.46
CA ARG A 312 4.08 8.40 1.51
C ARG A 312 5.57 8.10 1.71
N GLY A 313 6.06 7.05 1.07
CA GLY A 313 7.43 6.59 1.24
C GLY A 313 7.74 6.30 2.72
N THR A 314 8.83 6.89 3.23
CA THR A 314 9.26 6.75 4.63
C THR A 314 8.81 7.91 5.52
N GLU A 315 7.95 8.80 5.01
CA GLU A 315 7.52 9.99 5.76
C GLU A 315 6.56 9.59 6.88
N PRO A 316 6.89 9.93 8.14
CA PRO A 316 6.08 9.51 9.27
C PRO A 316 4.75 10.27 9.29
N GLY A 317 3.65 9.52 9.38
CA GLY A 317 2.31 10.10 9.56
C GLY A 317 1.74 10.79 8.32
N VAL A 318 2.23 10.45 7.12
CA VAL A 318 1.64 10.93 5.86
C VAL A 318 1.05 9.74 5.12
N MET A 319 -0.27 9.59 5.21
CA MET A 319 -1.02 8.48 4.62
C MET A 319 -2.16 8.98 3.72
N ILE A 320 -2.56 8.17 2.75
CA ILE A 320 -3.77 8.39 1.94
C ILE A 320 -5.03 7.86 2.65
N TYR A 321 -6.18 8.37 2.22
CA TYR A 321 -7.48 7.79 2.56
C TYR A 321 -7.91 6.77 1.50
N MET A 322 -7.96 7.23 0.23
CA MET A 322 -8.32 6.47 -0.96
C MET A 322 -7.07 6.12 -1.77
N LEU A 323 -7.08 4.97 -2.44
CA LEU A 323 -6.07 4.56 -3.40
C LEU A 323 -6.63 4.68 -4.84
N PRO A 324 -6.31 5.77 -5.57
CA PRO A 324 -6.84 6.03 -6.90
C PRO A 324 -6.62 4.88 -7.89
N GLN A 325 -7.66 4.55 -8.67
CA GLN A 325 -7.64 3.47 -9.68
C GLN A 325 -7.83 3.98 -11.13
N GLY A 326 -8.07 5.28 -11.30
CA GLY A 326 -8.28 5.92 -12.60
C GLY A 326 -7.08 5.92 -13.54
N ARG A 327 -7.24 6.59 -14.68
CA ARG A 327 -6.19 6.73 -15.71
C ARG A 327 -5.41 8.01 -15.49
N GLY A 328 -4.08 7.91 -15.41
CA GLY A 328 -3.22 9.06 -15.15
C GLY A 328 -3.54 9.80 -13.85
N VAL A 329 -3.95 9.05 -12.83
CA VAL A 329 -4.28 9.59 -11.49
C VAL A 329 -3.04 9.59 -10.60
N SER A 330 -3.09 10.34 -9.51
CA SER A 330 -2.01 10.40 -8.53
C SER A 330 -2.56 10.34 -7.11
N LYS A 331 -1.84 9.67 -6.20
CA LYS A 331 -2.16 9.67 -4.76
C LYS A 331 -2.10 11.08 -4.14
N ALA A 332 -1.36 12.00 -4.77
CA ALA A 332 -1.26 13.39 -4.33
C ALA A 332 -2.41 14.27 -4.85
N VAL A 333 -3.16 13.83 -5.88
CA VAL A 333 -4.18 14.62 -6.56
C VAL A 333 -5.53 13.89 -6.49
N SER A 334 -6.21 14.06 -5.36
CA SER A 334 -7.58 13.59 -5.12
C SER A 334 -8.30 14.51 -4.12
N TYR A 335 -9.56 14.24 -3.79
CA TYR A 335 -10.28 14.98 -2.75
C TYR A 335 -9.56 14.85 -1.40
N HIS A 336 -9.19 13.62 -1.02
CA HIS A 336 -8.46 13.36 0.23
C HIS A 336 -6.96 13.62 0.13
N LYS A 337 -6.33 13.36 -1.03
CA LYS A 337 -4.87 13.47 -1.27
C LYS A 337 -4.03 12.80 -0.15
N TRP A 338 -2.76 13.15 -0.06
CA TRP A 338 -1.95 12.85 1.13
C TRP A 338 -2.45 13.67 2.33
N GLY A 339 -2.71 13.01 3.45
CA GLY A 339 -3.00 13.70 4.70
C GLY A 339 -1.77 14.36 5.33
N THR A 340 -1.92 14.79 6.58
CA THR A 340 -0.89 15.51 7.33
C THR A 340 -0.55 14.81 8.64
N PRO A 341 0.67 15.00 9.18
CA PRO A 341 1.10 14.31 10.40
C PRO A 341 0.24 14.54 11.64
N PHE A 342 -0.43 15.70 11.75
CA PHE A 342 -1.10 16.13 12.97
C PHE A 342 -2.50 16.75 12.79
N ASP A 343 -3.00 16.87 11.54
CA ASP A 343 -4.25 17.59 11.26
C ASP A 343 -5.21 16.82 10.32
N SER A 344 -4.97 15.52 10.08
CA SER A 344 -5.86 14.65 9.30
C SER A 344 -6.64 13.68 10.18
N PHE A 345 -5.94 12.69 10.75
CA PHE A 345 -6.50 11.68 11.67
C PHE A 345 -7.80 11.03 11.20
N TRP A 346 -7.94 10.77 9.90
CA TRP A 346 -9.09 10.05 9.36
C TRP A 346 -9.17 8.60 9.88
N CYS A 347 -10.27 7.89 9.62
CA CYS A 347 -10.36 6.45 9.90
C CYS A 347 -9.17 5.67 9.30
N CYS A 348 -8.74 6.02 8.08
CA CYS A 348 -7.60 5.42 7.37
C CYS A 348 -6.26 5.68 8.06
N TYR A 349 -6.12 6.76 8.84
CA TYR A 349 -4.94 6.96 9.68
C TYR A 349 -4.91 5.93 10.81
N GLY A 350 -6.07 5.65 11.42
CA GLY A 350 -6.20 4.67 12.48
C GLY A 350 -5.90 3.25 12.01
N THR A 351 -6.53 2.80 10.93
CA THR A 351 -6.26 1.47 10.35
C THR A 351 -4.90 1.37 9.70
N GLY A 352 -4.37 2.46 9.14
CA GLY A 352 -3.01 2.55 8.60
C GLY A 352 -1.97 2.26 9.67
N ILE A 353 -1.98 2.95 10.82
CA ILE A 353 -1.01 2.68 11.89
C ILE A 353 -1.11 1.26 12.45
N GLU A 354 -2.33 0.69 12.53
CA GLU A 354 -2.54 -0.70 12.93
C GLU A 354 -2.02 -1.69 11.90
N SER A 355 -2.08 -1.36 10.60
CA SER A 355 -1.54 -2.23 9.55
C SER A 355 -0.01 -2.33 9.64
N PHE A 356 0.66 -1.17 9.77
CA PHE A 356 2.11 -1.11 9.85
C PHE A 356 2.67 -1.60 11.20
N SER A 357 1.87 -1.67 12.26
CA SER A 357 2.30 -2.24 13.55
C SER A 357 2.34 -3.76 13.60
N LYS A 358 1.81 -4.45 12.58
CA LYS A 358 1.60 -5.90 12.61
C LYS A 358 1.94 -6.62 11.31
N LEU A 359 2.84 -6.08 10.48
CA LEU A 359 3.20 -6.67 9.18
C LEU A 359 3.66 -8.15 9.25
N GLY A 360 4.12 -8.63 10.41
CA GLY A 360 4.51 -10.02 10.64
C GLY A 360 3.38 -10.98 11.08
N ASP A 361 2.16 -10.48 11.36
CA ASP A 361 1.10 -11.23 12.06
C ASP A 361 0.47 -12.40 11.28
N SER A 362 0.76 -12.45 9.98
CA SER A 362 0.17 -13.39 9.02
C SER A 362 1.22 -13.99 8.10
N ILE A 363 2.48 -14.06 8.54
CA ILE A 363 3.53 -14.84 7.86
C ILE A 363 3.40 -16.33 8.19
N TYR A 364 3.14 -16.63 9.47
CA TYR A 364 3.15 -17.97 10.04
C TYR A 364 1.85 -18.28 10.78
N PHE A 365 1.32 -19.49 10.61
CA PHE A 365 0.16 -20.00 11.34
C PHE A 365 0.48 -21.36 11.93
N GLU A 366 0.37 -21.48 13.24
CA GLU A 366 0.61 -22.72 13.96
C GLU A 366 -0.67 -23.54 14.06
N GLU A 367 -0.54 -24.86 13.85
CA GLU A 367 -1.58 -25.84 14.13
C GLU A 367 -1.12 -26.73 15.28
N GLU A 368 -1.90 -26.73 16.36
CA GLU A 368 -1.66 -27.57 17.52
C GLU A 368 -1.89 -29.05 17.19
N GLY A 369 -1.03 -29.92 17.72
CA GLY A 369 -1.11 -31.36 17.52
C GLY A 369 0.03 -32.10 18.23
N SER A 370 0.01 -33.43 18.20
CA SER A 370 1.09 -34.25 18.75
C SER A 370 2.43 -34.03 18.03
N ILE A 371 2.35 -33.67 16.75
CA ILE A 371 3.47 -33.20 15.93
C ILE A 371 3.19 -31.72 15.62
N PRO A 372 4.00 -30.78 16.16
CA PRO A 372 3.86 -29.36 15.85
C PRO A 372 3.92 -29.11 14.35
N SER A 373 2.93 -28.38 13.83
CA SER A 373 2.83 -28.05 12.41
C SER A 373 2.76 -26.54 12.20
N LEU A 374 3.52 -26.03 11.23
CA LEU A 374 3.61 -24.61 10.93
C LEU A 374 3.29 -24.35 9.46
N TYR A 375 2.25 -23.56 9.19
CA TYR A 375 1.93 -23.06 7.87
C TYR A 375 2.66 -21.76 7.60
N ILE A 376 3.40 -21.71 6.50
CA ILE A 376 4.14 -20.53 6.04
C ILE A 376 3.41 -20.02 4.81
N ILE A 377 2.70 -18.89 4.96
CA ILE A 377 1.83 -18.37 3.90
C ILE A 377 2.37 -17.11 3.22
N GLN A 378 3.34 -16.43 3.82
CA GLN A 378 4.03 -15.29 3.20
C GLN A 378 5.54 -15.55 3.10
N TYR A 379 6.11 -15.19 1.95
CA TYR A 379 7.54 -15.27 1.72
C TYR A 379 8.18 -13.91 1.98
N ILE A 380 8.39 -13.61 3.27
CA ILE A 380 9.01 -12.36 3.75
C ILE A 380 10.19 -12.72 4.67
N SER A 381 11.36 -12.12 4.43
CA SER A 381 12.54 -12.32 5.28
C SER A 381 12.23 -12.03 6.74
N SER A 382 12.36 -13.03 7.60
CA SER A 382 11.88 -12.98 8.98
C SER A 382 12.53 -14.06 9.85
N THR A 383 12.43 -13.89 11.17
CA THR A 383 12.86 -14.87 12.16
C THR A 383 11.71 -15.13 13.13
N LEU A 384 11.37 -16.40 13.33
CA LEU A 384 10.31 -16.85 14.21
C LEU A 384 10.91 -17.65 15.36
N ASP A 385 10.64 -17.22 16.60
CA ASP A 385 10.83 -18.02 17.80
C ASP A 385 9.67 -19.03 17.93
N TRP A 386 9.80 -20.19 17.30
CA TRP A 386 8.73 -21.19 17.26
C TRP A 386 8.78 -22.08 18.49
N LYS A 387 8.07 -21.65 19.55
CA LYS A 387 8.11 -22.26 20.88
C LYS A 387 7.71 -23.73 20.89
N SER A 388 6.61 -24.12 20.24
CA SER A 388 6.15 -25.52 20.24
C SER A 388 7.08 -26.43 19.44
N GLY A 389 7.71 -25.89 18.38
CA GLY A 389 8.76 -26.59 17.63
C GLY A 389 10.13 -26.62 18.33
N LYS A 390 10.32 -25.85 19.41
CA LYS A 390 11.60 -25.66 20.15
C LYS A 390 12.77 -25.21 19.26
N ILE A 391 12.47 -24.50 18.18
CA ILE A 391 13.46 -24.00 17.22
C ILE A 391 13.27 -22.51 16.95
N VAL A 392 14.35 -21.85 16.56
CA VAL A 392 14.29 -20.55 15.89
C VAL A 392 14.36 -20.80 14.39
N LEU A 393 13.28 -20.48 13.67
CA LEU A 393 13.18 -20.61 12.22
C LEU A 393 13.54 -19.28 11.56
N LYS A 394 14.49 -19.30 10.63
CA LYS A 394 14.89 -18.14 9.84
C LYS A 394 14.53 -18.35 8.39
N GLN A 395 13.75 -17.43 7.83
CA GLN A 395 13.41 -17.34 6.42
C GLN A 395 14.22 -16.19 5.81
N ASN A 396 14.98 -16.47 4.75
CA ASN A 396 15.64 -15.48 3.91
C ASN A 396 15.04 -15.51 2.50
N VAL A 397 14.60 -14.36 2.01
CA VAL A 397 13.98 -14.22 0.70
C VAL A 397 14.86 -13.31 -0.14
N ASP A 398 15.27 -13.79 -1.32
CA ASP A 398 16.06 -12.99 -2.25
C ASP A 398 15.18 -11.89 -2.87
N PRO A 399 15.72 -10.69 -3.10
CA PRO A 399 15.01 -9.63 -3.82
C PRO A 399 14.47 -10.10 -5.17
N VAL A 400 13.14 -10.02 -5.34
CA VAL A 400 12.52 -10.23 -6.66
C VAL A 400 12.92 -9.09 -7.59
N VAL A 401 13.36 -9.43 -8.80
CA VAL A 401 13.77 -8.49 -9.87
C VAL A 401 13.09 -8.86 -11.19
N SER A 402 13.06 -7.95 -12.17
CA SER A 402 12.38 -8.18 -13.46
C SER A 402 13.18 -9.06 -14.43
N TRP A 403 14.52 -9.03 -14.36
CA TRP A 403 15.41 -9.78 -15.27
C TRP A 403 15.72 -11.22 -14.81
N ASP A 404 15.19 -11.65 -13.67
CA ASP A 404 15.37 -13.00 -13.11
C ASP A 404 14.01 -13.45 -12.55
N PRO A 405 13.24 -14.26 -13.31
CA PRO A 405 11.83 -14.52 -13.05
C PRO A 405 11.58 -15.57 -11.96
N TYR A 406 12.23 -15.41 -10.81
CA TYR A 406 12.15 -16.36 -9.71
C TYR A 406 12.08 -15.68 -8.35
N LEU A 407 11.21 -16.21 -7.49
CA LEU A 407 11.22 -15.97 -6.05
C LEU A 407 12.06 -17.08 -5.41
N ARG A 408 13.14 -16.72 -4.72
CA ARG A 408 13.99 -17.69 -4.02
C ARG A 408 13.91 -17.50 -2.51
N VAL A 409 13.71 -18.60 -1.81
CA VAL A 409 13.53 -18.62 -0.36
C VAL A 409 14.44 -19.69 0.24
N THR A 410 15.15 -19.33 1.31
CA THR A 410 15.93 -20.25 2.12
C THR A 410 15.40 -20.25 3.54
N LEU A 411 15.02 -21.43 4.03
CA LEU A 411 14.66 -21.67 5.42
C LEU A 411 15.75 -22.45 6.13
N THR A 412 16.10 -22.00 7.32
CA THR A 412 17.08 -22.64 8.20
C THR A 412 16.56 -22.61 9.63
N SER A 413 17.00 -23.55 10.46
CA SER A 413 16.62 -23.59 11.87
C SER A 413 17.83 -23.72 12.78
N SER A 414 17.69 -23.21 14.01
CA SER A 414 18.63 -23.43 15.11
C SER A 414 17.88 -23.91 16.35
N LEU A 415 18.52 -24.79 17.14
CA LEU A 415 17.98 -25.26 18.41
C LEU A 415 18.03 -24.14 19.45
N LYS A 416 16.96 -24.04 20.25
CA LYS A 416 16.95 -23.15 21.41
C LYS A 416 17.42 -23.89 22.66
N GLU A 417 16.76 -24.99 23.02
CA GLU A 417 17.14 -25.88 24.13
C GLU A 417 16.62 -27.31 23.91
N GLY A 418 17.39 -28.33 24.32
CA GLY A 418 17.00 -29.74 24.27
C GLY A 418 17.15 -30.42 22.90
N ALA A 419 16.64 -31.65 22.77
CA ALA A 419 16.55 -32.35 21.50
C ALA A 419 15.39 -31.76 20.67
N GLY A 420 15.65 -31.38 19.43
CA GLY A 420 14.62 -30.87 18.51
C GLY A 420 13.51 -31.90 18.32
N GLN A 421 12.25 -31.46 18.44
CA GLN A 421 11.10 -32.31 18.15
C GLN A 421 10.89 -32.38 16.64
N SER A 422 10.58 -33.56 16.11
CA SER A 422 10.14 -33.70 14.71
C SER A 422 8.90 -32.84 14.50
N SER A 423 8.89 -32.07 13.42
CA SER A 423 7.84 -31.10 13.12
C SER A 423 7.45 -31.14 11.64
N THR A 424 6.39 -30.44 11.26
CA THR A 424 5.98 -30.31 9.85
C THR A 424 5.93 -28.83 9.46
N LEU A 425 6.60 -28.47 8.37
CA LEU A 425 6.41 -27.19 7.71
C LEU A 425 5.46 -27.37 6.53
N ASN A 426 4.42 -26.55 6.43
CA ASN A 426 3.49 -26.50 5.30
C ASN A 426 3.72 -25.19 4.54
N LEU A 427 4.30 -25.27 3.35
CA LEU A 427 4.71 -24.11 2.58
C LEU A 427 3.72 -23.83 1.46
N ARG A 428 3.14 -22.63 1.45
CA ARG A 428 2.16 -22.25 0.42
C ARG A 428 2.79 -22.26 -0.97
N ILE A 429 2.26 -23.00 -1.91
CA ILE A 429 2.59 -22.86 -3.33
C ILE A 429 1.58 -21.85 -3.91
N PRO A 430 1.99 -20.61 -4.25
CA PRO A 430 1.05 -19.56 -4.65
C PRO A 430 0.28 -19.92 -5.93
N ILE A 431 -0.91 -19.38 -6.14
CA ILE A 431 -1.70 -19.65 -7.36
C ILE A 431 -1.07 -18.97 -8.58
N TRP A 432 -0.30 -17.89 -8.38
CA TRP A 432 0.37 -17.17 -9.46
C TRP A 432 1.62 -17.89 -10.01
N THR A 433 2.15 -18.91 -9.32
CA THR A 433 3.35 -19.63 -9.80
C THR A 433 2.99 -20.82 -10.70
N GLN A 434 3.97 -21.29 -11.47
CA GLN A 434 3.85 -22.46 -12.34
C GLN A 434 4.79 -23.57 -11.86
N LEU A 435 4.44 -24.83 -12.08
CA LEU A 435 5.31 -25.95 -11.69
C LEU A 435 6.54 -26.10 -12.59
N GLU A 436 6.43 -25.70 -13.86
CA GLU A 436 7.56 -25.71 -14.77
C GLU A 436 8.63 -24.72 -14.31
N GLY A 437 9.83 -25.21 -14.01
CA GLY A 437 10.92 -24.40 -13.47
C GLY A 437 10.87 -24.18 -11.94
N ALA A 438 9.84 -24.68 -11.25
CA ALA A 438 9.79 -24.70 -9.80
C ALA A 438 10.72 -25.77 -9.22
N ASN A 439 11.32 -25.47 -8.07
CA ASN A 439 12.19 -26.42 -7.37
C ASN A 439 12.12 -26.21 -5.86
N ALA A 440 12.12 -27.29 -5.09
CA ALA A 440 12.37 -27.26 -3.65
C ALA A 440 13.33 -28.39 -3.27
N THR A 441 14.32 -28.08 -2.43
CA THR A 441 15.27 -29.08 -1.93
C THR A 441 15.41 -29.02 -0.41
N LEU A 442 15.36 -30.18 0.24
CA LEU A 442 15.66 -30.35 1.65
C LEU A 442 17.04 -30.99 1.79
N ASN A 443 17.99 -30.31 2.43
CA ASN A 443 19.37 -30.79 2.59
C ASN A 443 19.99 -31.29 1.27
N SER A 444 19.77 -30.50 0.19
CA SER A 444 20.21 -30.79 -1.18
C SER A 444 19.53 -31.99 -1.89
N GLN A 445 18.47 -32.55 -1.31
CA GLN A 445 17.63 -33.55 -1.96
C GLN A 445 16.35 -32.91 -2.51
N ASN A 446 16.04 -33.16 -3.79
CA ASN A 446 14.84 -32.63 -4.42
C ASN A 446 13.56 -33.19 -3.76
N LEU A 447 12.55 -32.35 -3.65
CA LEU A 447 11.22 -32.71 -3.16
C LEU A 447 10.23 -32.79 -4.32
N ASP A 448 9.26 -33.69 -4.21
CA ASP A 448 8.11 -33.72 -5.11
C ASP A 448 7.19 -32.53 -4.83
N LEU A 449 6.86 -31.78 -5.87
CA LEU A 449 6.04 -30.57 -5.74
C LEU A 449 4.56 -30.87 -6.05
N PRO A 450 3.62 -30.59 -5.12
CA PRO A 450 2.20 -30.62 -5.42
C PRO A 450 1.79 -29.44 -6.32
N PRO A 451 0.58 -29.43 -6.88
CA PRO A 451 0.11 -28.36 -7.77
C PRO A 451 0.14 -26.96 -7.15
N SER A 452 0.21 -25.92 -7.98
CA SER A 452 0.00 -24.53 -7.57
C SER A 452 -1.35 -24.37 -6.87
N GLY A 453 -1.44 -23.50 -5.86
CA GLY A 453 -2.65 -23.37 -5.05
C GLY A 453 -2.80 -24.43 -3.95
N SER A 454 -1.71 -25.10 -3.58
CA SER A 454 -1.67 -26.11 -2.50
C SER A 454 -0.53 -25.84 -1.51
N PHE A 455 -0.28 -26.79 -0.60
CA PHE A 455 0.82 -26.74 0.35
C PHE A 455 1.83 -27.85 0.10
N LEU A 456 3.12 -27.50 0.10
CA LEU A 456 4.22 -28.45 0.21
C LEU A 456 4.45 -28.78 1.68
N SER A 457 4.11 -29.99 2.11
CA SER A 457 4.36 -30.46 3.48
C SER A 457 5.74 -31.11 3.60
N VAL A 458 6.58 -30.59 4.49
CA VAL A 458 7.96 -31.03 4.70
C VAL A 458 8.14 -31.45 6.15
N LYS A 459 8.57 -32.69 6.37
CA LYS A 459 9.04 -33.12 7.70
C LYS A 459 10.32 -32.38 8.03
N TRP A 460 10.37 -31.79 9.21
CA TRP A 460 11.40 -30.83 9.58
C TRP A 460 12.05 -31.19 10.91
N THR A 461 13.38 -31.21 10.91
CA THR A 461 14.25 -31.39 12.05
C THR A 461 15.19 -30.20 12.20
N ALA A 462 15.60 -29.91 13.44
CA ALA A 462 16.55 -28.85 13.67
C ALA A 462 17.89 -29.09 12.93
N GLY A 463 18.40 -28.05 12.27
CA GLY A 463 19.58 -28.14 11.41
C GLY A 463 19.27 -28.38 9.93
N ASP A 464 18.02 -28.72 9.59
CA ASP A 464 17.61 -28.81 8.20
C ASP A 464 17.71 -27.45 7.49
N LYS A 465 18.01 -27.53 6.19
CA LYS A 465 17.99 -26.41 5.25
C LYS A 465 17.04 -26.74 4.10
N LEU A 466 16.02 -25.91 3.94
CA LEU A 466 15.10 -25.97 2.81
C LEU A 466 15.33 -24.77 1.90
N THR A 467 15.55 -25.03 0.61
CA THR A 467 15.67 -24.00 -0.43
C THR A 467 14.55 -24.18 -1.44
N ILE A 468 13.95 -23.06 -1.84
CA ILE A 468 12.77 -23.03 -2.68
C ILE A 468 12.99 -22.01 -3.78
N GLN A 469 12.51 -22.33 -4.97
CA GLN A 469 12.47 -21.46 -6.12
C GLN A 469 11.10 -21.56 -6.79
N TRP A 470 10.35 -20.46 -6.80
CA TRP A 470 9.07 -20.33 -7.48
C TRP A 470 9.20 -19.45 -8.73
N PRO A 471 8.84 -19.95 -9.93
CA PRO A 471 8.75 -19.13 -11.13
C PRO A 471 7.74 -18.00 -10.95
N ILE A 472 8.11 -16.79 -11.38
CA ILE A 472 7.25 -15.61 -11.40
C ILE A 472 6.96 -15.27 -12.86
N SER A 473 5.68 -15.23 -13.23
CA SER A 473 5.27 -14.89 -14.59
C SER A 473 4.52 -13.55 -14.63
N LEU A 474 4.57 -12.91 -15.81
CA LEU A 474 3.68 -11.83 -16.17
C LEU A 474 2.32 -12.40 -16.56
N ARG A 475 1.26 -11.76 -16.10
CA ARG A 475 -0.13 -12.09 -16.46
C ARG A 475 -0.98 -10.85 -16.52
N THR A 476 -2.09 -10.94 -17.24
CA THR A 476 -3.13 -9.92 -17.22
C THR A 476 -4.33 -10.40 -16.40
N GLU A 477 -5.07 -9.46 -15.83
CA GLU A 477 -6.28 -9.74 -15.05
C GLU A 477 -7.38 -8.78 -15.51
N PRO A 478 -8.50 -9.25 -16.08
CA PRO A 478 -9.57 -8.38 -16.53
C PRO A 478 -10.20 -7.65 -15.35
N ILE A 479 -10.64 -6.42 -15.60
CA ILE A 479 -11.49 -5.72 -14.63
C ILE A 479 -12.77 -6.54 -14.39
N LYS A 480 -13.28 -6.52 -13.15
CA LYS A 480 -14.53 -7.18 -12.82
C LYS A 480 -15.71 -6.36 -13.34
N ASP A 481 -15.94 -6.47 -14.63
CA ASP A 481 -17.03 -5.82 -15.34
C ASP A 481 -17.61 -6.78 -16.38
N ASP A 482 -18.93 -6.89 -16.45
CA ASP A 482 -19.62 -7.83 -17.37
C ASP A 482 -20.03 -7.19 -18.71
N ARG A 483 -19.79 -5.88 -18.89
CA ARG A 483 -20.17 -5.17 -20.12
C ARG A 483 -19.11 -5.35 -21.20
N ALA A 484 -19.56 -5.62 -22.41
CA ALA A 484 -18.69 -5.92 -23.54
C ALA A 484 -17.74 -4.76 -23.90
N GLU A 485 -18.14 -3.50 -23.69
CA GLU A 485 -17.30 -2.34 -23.98
C GLU A 485 -16.06 -2.22 -23.07
N TYR A 486 -16.02 -2.95 -21.94
CA TYR A 486 -14.87 -2.97 -21.03
C TYR A 486 -14.09 -4.29 -21.07
N ALA A 487 -14.41 -5.21 -22.01
CA ALA A 487 -13.77 -6.52 -22.09
C ALA A 487 -12.25 -6.47 -22.33
N SER A 488 -11.75 -5.38 -22.92
CA SER A 488 -10.32 -5.13 -23.14
C SER A 488 -9.60 -4.47 -21.96
N VAL A 489 -10.32 -4.08 -20.90
CA VAL A 489 -9.73 -3.38 -19.76
C VAL A 489 -9.10 -4.40 -18.79
N GLN A 490 -7.78 -4.38 -18.68
CA GLN A 490 -7.03 -5.37 -17.90
C GLN A 490 -5.92 -4.70 -17.08
N ALA A 491 -5.66 -5.25 -15.90
CA ALA A 491 -4.48 -4.96 -15.09
C ALA A 491 -3.35 -5.93 -15.44
N ILE A 492 -2.10 -5.53 -15.17
CA ILE A 492 -0.90 -6.36 -15.43
C ILE A 492 -0.22 -6.68 -14.11
N LEU A 493 0.10 -7.95 -13.87
CA LEU A 493 0.73 -8.42 -12.65
C LEU A 493 1.99 -9.24 -12.95
N TYR A 494 2.99 -9.13 -12.08
CA TYR A 494 4.19 -9.95 -12.05
C TYR A 494 4.23 -10.74 -10.73
N GLY A 495 3.79 -12.01 -10.78
CA GLY A 495 3.48 -12.78 -9.57
C GLY A 495 2.45 -12.08 -8.67
N PRO A 496 2.82 -11.70 -7.42
CA PRO A 496 1.93 -10.97 -6.52
C PRO A 496 1.94 -9.45 -6.72
N TYR A 497 2.86 -8.91 -7.53
CA TYR A 497 3.02 -7.46 -7.70
C TYR A 497 2.13 -6.93 -8.82
N LEU A 498 1.22 -6.00 -8.48
CA LEU A 498 0.46 -5.22 -9.45
C LEU A 498 1.36 -4.16 -10.07
N LEU A 499 1.54 -4.22 -11.38
CA LEU A 499 2.32 -3.25 -12.14
C LEU A 499 1.43 -2.08 -12.57
N SER A 500 1.96 -0.86 -12.45
CA SER A 500 1.31 0.37 -12.88
C SER A 500 2.28 1.17 -13.73
N GLY A 501 1.76 1.79 -14.79
CA GLY A 501 2.56 2.54 -15.75
C GLY A 501 2.62 4.01 -15.38
N TYR A 502 3.82 4.62 -15.43
CA TYR A 502 3.95 6.07 -15.43
C TYR A 502 3.18 6.63 -16.61
N SER A 503 2.11 7.38 -16.36
CA SER A 503 1.25 7.91 -17.43
C SER A 503 0.39 9.05 -16.90
N SER A 504 0.12 10.03 -17.74
CA SER A 504 -0.80 11.14 -17.47
C SER A 504 -2.16 10.97 -18.18
N GLY A 505 -2.50 9.74 -18.58
CA GLY A 505 -3.80 9.39 -19.15
C GLY A 505 -3.77 8.45 -20.36
N ASP A 506 -2.62 8.27 -21.01
CA ASP A 506 -2.46 7.24 -22.02
C ASP A 506 -2.51 5.85 -21.37
N TRP A 507 -3.16 4.90 -22.04
CA TRP A 507 -3.52 3.61 -21.45
C TRP A 507 -3.80 2.53 -22.51
N ASP A 508 -3.63 2.84 -23.79
CA ASP A 508 -3.88 1.90 -24.89
C ASP A 508 -2.63 1.04 -25.16
N ILE A 509 -2.77 -0.27 -25.02
CA ILE A 509 -1.75 -1.27 -25.33
C ILE A 509 -2.21 -2.07 -26.55
N LYS A 510 -1.33 -2.16 -27.55
CA LYS A 510 -1.56 -3.00 -28.73
C LYS A 510 -0.67 -4.22 -28.63
N THR A 511 -1.30 -5.37 -28.40
CA THR A 511 -0.66 -6.67 -28.47
C THR A 511 -0.83 -7.18 -29.89
N ASP A 512 0.20 -7.72 -30.51
CA ASP A 512 0.00 -8.41 -31.79
C ASP A 512 -0.81 -9.71 -31.51
N SER A 513 -1.88 -9.99 -32.28
CA SER A 513 -2.84 -11.10 -32.09
C SER A 513 -2.32 -12.52 -31.76
N THR A 514 -1.02 -12.79 -31.84
CA THR A 514 -0.36 -14.07 -31.50
C THR A 514 0.70 -13.95 -30.40
N ALA A 515 0.83 -12.79 -29.76
CA ALA A 515 1.92 -12.46 -28.84
C ALA A 515 1.63 -12.93 -27.40
N SER A 516 2.59 -13.62 -26.79
CA SER A 516 2.64 -13.83 -25.35
C SER A 516 2.80 -12.48 -24.63
N VAL A 517 2.40 -12.39 -23.34
CA VAL A 517 2.63 -11.17 -22.53
C VAL A 517 4.11 -10.76 -22.53
N ALA A 518 5.01 -11.73 -22.58
CA ALA A 518 6.45 -11.50 -22.62
C ALA A 518 6.96 -10.85 -23.92
N ASP A 519 6.19 -10.90 -25.01
CA ASP A 519 6.61 -10.34 -26.31
C ASP A 519 6.41 -8.83 -26.38
N TRP A 520 5.50 -8.28 -25.57
CA TRP A 520 5.19 -6.84 -25.52
C TRP A 520 5.48 -6.21 -24.15
N ILE A 521 5.92 -6.98 -23.16
CA ILE A 521 6.46 -6.49 -21.90
C ILE A 521 7.86 -7.04 -21.67
N VAL A 522 8.86 -6.16 -21.70
CA VAL A 522 10.27 -6.54 -21.55
C VAL A 522 10.84 -6.03 -20.22
N PRO A 523 11.68 -6.82 -19.52
CA PRO A 523 12.30 -6.38 -18.27
C PRO A 523 13.34 -5.29 -18.50
N VAL A 524 13.40 -4.32 -17.58
CA VAL A 524 14.45 -3.28 -17.55
C VAL A 524 15.68 -3.83 -16.81
N PRO A 525 16.86 -3.91 -17.45
CA PRO A 525 18.08 -4.39 -16.79
C PRO A 525 18.56 -3.48 -15.66
N ALA A 526 19.14 -4.07 -14.60
CA ALA A 526 19.72 -3.32 -13.47
C ALA A 526 20.71 -2.22 -13.90
N ALA A 527 21.50 -2.51 -14.94
CA ALA A 527 22.54 -1.61 -15.42
C ALA A 527 21.98 -0.28 -15.94
N TYR A 528 20.70 -0.20 -16.32
CA TYR A 528 20.12 1.04 -16.86
C TYR A 528 20.15 2.19 -15.84
N ASN A 529 20.10 1.91 -14.54
CA ASN A 529 20.24 2.92 -13.50
C ASN A 529 21.62 3.61 -13.49
N ASN A 530 22.65 3.00 -14.07
CA ASN A 530 23.97 3.62 -14.18
C ASN A 530 24.03 4.72 -15.26
N TYR A 531 23.01 4.78 -16.13
CA TYR A 531 22.96 5.70 -17.27
C TYR A 531 21.89 6.79 -17.10
N LEU A 532 21.30 6.92 -15.91
CA LEU A 532 20.30 7.94 -15.64
C LEU A 532 20.95 9.27 -15.26
N VAL A 533 20.60 10.33 -16.00
CA VAL A 533 21.10 11.69 -15.83
C VAL A 533 19.99 12.70 -15.60
N THR A 534 20.37 13.79 -14.93
CA THR A 534 19.66 15.06 -14.96
C THR A 534 20.66 16.17 -15.29
N PHE A 535 20.37 16.93 -16.36
CA PHE A 535 21.16 18.10 -16.73
C PHE A 535 20.63 19.34 -16.03
N SER A 536 21.51 20.14 -15.45
CA SER A 536 21.11 21.29 -14.62
C SER A 536 21.96 22.53 -14.85
N GLN A 537 21.39 23.70 -14.57
CA GLN A 537 22.08 24.99 -14.59
C GLN A 537 21.60 25.84 -13.41
N ALA A 538 22.53 26.56 -12.79
CA ALA A 538 22.21 27.57 -11.79
C ALA A 538 21.79 28.89 -12.46
N SER A 539 20.71 29.51 -11.97
CA SER A 539 20.26 30.84 -12.38
C SER A 539 19.72 31.59 -11.17
N GLY A 540 20.44 32.64 -10.75
CA GLY A 540 20.18 33.30 -9.47
C GLY A 540 20.32 32.34 -8.29
N ASP A 541 19.34 32.35 -7.37
CA ASP A 541 19.31 31.47 -6.19
C ASP A 541 18.58 30.14 -6.45
N SER A 542 18.37 29.75 -7.72
CA SER A 542 17.64 28.54 -8.09
C SER A 542 18.40 27.69 -9.10
N THR A 543 18.24 26.38 -8.96
CA THR A 543 18.70 25.40 -9.96
C THR A 543 17.55 25.07 -10.90
N PHE A 544 17.83 25.09 -12.19
CA PHE A 544 16.93 24.64 -13.24
C PHE A 544 17.48 23.36 -13.86
N VAL A 545 16.59 22.50 -14.33
CA VAL A 545 16.88 21.20 -14.93
C VAL A 545 16.22 21.08 -16.28
N LEU A 546 16.85 20.30 -17.16
CA LEU A 546 16.28 19.87 -18.41
C LEU A 546 15.08 18.96 -18.13
N THR A 547 13.92 19.24 -18.73
CA THR A 547 12.66 18.56 -18.46
C THR A 547 11.90 18.27 -19.76
N ASN A 548 11.37 17.06 -19.91
CA ASN A 548 10.42 16.71 -20.97
C ASN A 548 8.98 17.13 -20.57
N SER A 549 8.50 18.23 -21.16
CA SER A 549 7.17 18.79 -20.88
C SER A 549 6.29 18.66 -22.13
N ASN A 550 5.45 17.62 -22.16
CA ASN A 550 4.62 17.28 -23.34
C ASN A 550 5.42 17.13 -24.63
N GLN A 551 6.51 16.35 -24.59
CA GLN A 551 7.41 16.11 -25.72
C GLN A 551 8.15 17.37 -26.23
N LEU A 552 8.10 18.47 -25.48
CA LEU A 552 8.96 19.65 -25.66
C LEU A 552 9.95 19.73 -24.52
N ILE A 553 11.22 19.95 -24.85
CA ILE A 553 12.26 20.04 -23.82
C ILE A 553 12.36 21.47 -23.30
N ARG A 554 12.38 21.61 -21.97
CA ARG A 554 12.42 22.90 -21.27
C ARG A 554 13.44 22.92 -20.14
N MET A 555 13.87 24.12 -19.74
CA MET A 555 14.49 24.33 -18.42
C MET A 555 13.41 24.68 -17.40
N GLU A 556 13.26 23.85 -16.37
CA GLU A 556 12.30 24.05 -15.28
C GLU A 556 12.98 23.98 -13.92
N LYS A 557 12.35 24.51 -12.86
CA LYS A 557 12.97 24.52 -11.53
C LYS A 557 13.20 23.08 -11.04
N LEU A 558 14.35 22.84 -10.41
CA LEU A 558 14.71 21.53 -9.84
C LEU A 558 13.55 20.96 -9.00
N PRO A 559 12.97 19.82 -9.41
CA PRO A 559 11.81 19.25 -8.75
C PRO A 559 12.18 18.42 -7.52
N ARG A 560 11.17 18.11 -6.71
CA ARG A 560 11.30 17.15 -5.61
C ARG A 560 11.22 15.72 -6.17
N ALA A 561 12.09 14.83 -5.71
CA ALA A 561 12.01 13.40 -6.01
C ALA A 561 10.65 12.81 -5.61
N GLY A 562 10.13 11.87 -6.38
CA GLY A 562 8.80 11.29 -6.15
C GLY A 562 7.66 12.08 -6.78
N SER A 563 7.92 12.89 -7.83
CA SER A 563 6.93 13.72 -8.52
C SER A 563 7.04 13.56 -10.05
N ASP A 564 5.96 13.88 -10.78
CA ASP A 564 5.97 13.85 -12.24
C ASP A 564 7.10 14.71 -12.83
N ALA A 565 7.36 15.87 -12.24
CA ALA A 565 8.45 16.74 -12.68
C ALA A 565 9.83 16.09 -12.51
N ALA A 566 10.06 15.28 -11.46
CA ALA A 566 11.30 14.54 -11.29
C ALA A 566 11.47 13.42 -12.32
N VAL A 567 10.37 12.74 -12.66
CA VAL A 567 10.30 11.78 -13.76
C VAL A 567 10.65 12.46 -15.09
N HIS A 568 10.00 13.58 -15.41
CA HIS A 568 10.24 14.32 -16.64
C HIS A 568 11.64 14.95 -16.74
N ALA A 569 12.29 15.21 -15.60
CA ALA A 569 13.65 15.76 -15.53
C ALA A 569 14.76 14.68 -15.53
N THR A 570 14.39 13.42 -15.68
CA THR A 570 15.32 12.29 -15.72
C THR A 570 15.38 11.71 -17.13
N PHE A 571 16.60 11.51 -17.63
CA PHE A 571 16.86 10.92 -18.95
C PHE A 571 17.82 9.75 -18.81
N ARG A 572 17.70 8.75 -19.68
CA ARG A 572 18.70 7.70 -19.87
C ARG A 572 19.63 8.09 -21.01
N LEU A 573 20.94 8.03 -20.76
CA LEU A 573 21.95 8.11 -21.81
C LEU A 573 22.01 6.78 -22.56
N ILE A 574 21.75 6.81 -23.86
CA ILE A 574 22.02 5.69 -24.77
C ILE A 574 23.35 5.99 -25.46
N ILE A 575 24.35 5.12 -25.28
CA ILE A 575 25.70 5.30 -25.82
C ILE A 575 25.89 4.31 -26.97
N ASP A 576 26.28 4.83 -28.13
CA ASP A 576 26.30 4.08 -29.39
C ASP A 576 27.55 3.18 -29.56
N ASP A 577 28.50 3.23 -28.62
CA ASP A 577 29.74 2.45 -28.68
C ASP A 577 29.62 1.14 -27.88
N THR A 578 29.40 0.05 -28.61
CA THR A 578 29.01 -1.27 -28.06
C THR A 578 30.14 -2.08 -27.41
N SER A 579 31.35 -1.52 -27.25
CA SER A 579 32.51 -2.27 -26.76
C SER A 579 32.96 -1.94 -25.32
N GLU A 580 32.64 -0.76 -24.78
CA GLU A 580 33.09 -0.34 -23.45
C GLU A 580 31.91 -0.08 -22.52
N LYS A 581 31.71 -0.96 -21.54
CA LYS A 581 30.82 -0.68 -20.40
C LYS A 581 31.42 0.48 -19.61
N ILE A 582 30.76 1.63 -19.64
CA ILE A 582 31.17 2.73 -18.77
C ILE A 582 30.81 2.43 -17.31
N SER A 583 31.73 2.77 -16.41
CA SER A 583 31.60 2.54 -14.97
C SER A 583 31.07 3.76 -14.22
N THR A 584 31.35 4.96 -14.74
CA THR A 584 30.81 6.23 -14.25
C THR A 584 30.24 7.06 -15.41
N ILE A 585 29.38 8.01 -15.09
CA ILE A 585 28.64 8.78 -16.10
C ILE A 585 29.53 9.80 -16.82
N GLU A 586 30.64 10.19 -16.19
CA GLU A 586 31.68 11.06 -16.73
C GLU A 586 32.48 10.39 -17.85
N GLU A 587 32.57 9.05 -17.87
CA GLU A 587 33.18 8.29 -18.97
C GLU A 587 32.37 8.39 -20.28
N ALA A 588 31.14 8.92 -20.23
CA ALA A 588 30.38 9.25 -21.43
C ALA A 588 30.93 10.51 -22.14
N ILE A 589 31.73 11.34 -21.49
CA ILE A 589 32.31 12.55 -22.10
C ILE A 589 33.25 12.14 -23.24
N GLY A 590 33.01 12.71 -24.42
CA GLY A 590 33.69 12.41 -25.68
C GLY A 590 32.96 11.41 -26.57
N LYS A 591 31.96 10.69 -26.03
CA LYS A 591 31.18 9.66 -26.75
C LYS A 591 29.94 10.25 -27.42
N THR A 592 29.40 9.50 -28.38
CA THR A 592 28.09 9.76 -28.99
C THR A 592 26.99 9.24 -28.08
N VAL A 593 26.00 10.10 -27.80
CA VAL A 593 24.89 9.81 -26.91
C VAL A 593 23.55 10.20 -27.54
N MET A 594 22.50 9.47 -27.19
CA MET A 594 21.10 9.90 -27.34
C MET A 594 20.48 10.03 -25.94
N LEU A 595 19.51 10.95 -25.81
CA LEU A 595 18.78 11.17 -24.56
C LEU A 595 17.38 10.58 -24.67
N GLU A 596 17.10 9.52 -23.91
CA GLU A 596 15.76 8.94 -23.80
C GLU A 596 15.08 9.43 -22.51
N PRO A 597 13.90 10.06 -22.55
CA PRO A 597 13.19 10.44 -21.32
C PRO A 597 12.76 9.20 -20.53
N PHE A 598 12.91 9.25 -19.20
CA PHE A 598 12.69 8.11 -18.31
C PHE A 598 11.31 7.44 -18.46
N ASP A 599 10.25 8.24 -18.62
CA ASP A 599 8.87 7.79 -18.74
C ASP A 599 8.40 7.55 -20.18
N PHE A 600 9.23 7.84 -21.19
CA PHE A 600 8.96 7.55 -22.61
C PHE A 600 10.01 6.57 -23.18
N PRO A 601 10.09 5.33 -22.68
CA PRO A 601 11.07 4.36 -23.15
C PRO A 601 10.91 4.08 -24.65
N GLY A 602 12.00 4.09 -25.39
CA GLY A 602 12.04 3.96 -26.85
C GLY A 602 11.86 5.27 -27.62
N MET A 603 11.63 6.41 -26.95
CA MET A 603 11.62 7.72 -27.60
C MET A 603 12.89 8.51 -27.26
N VAL A 604 13.38 9.33 -28.19
CA VAL A 604 14.62 10.09 -28.00
C VAL A 604 14.43 11.57 -28.26
N LEU A 605 15.26 12.38 -27.59
CA LEU A 605 15.38 13.81 -27.85
C LEU A 605 15.93 14.03 -29.25
N VAL A 606 15.31 14.95 -30.00
CA VAL A 606 15.71 15.36 -31.35
C VAL A 606 15.75 16.87 -31.49
N HIS A 607 16.65 17.37 -32.33
CA HIS A 607 16.63 18.76 -32.77
C HIS A 607 15.85 18.94 -34.09
N GLN A 608 15.18 20.08 -34.25
CA GLN A 608 14.40 20.41 -35.46
C GLN A 608 15.09 21.45 -36.35
N GLY A 609 16.43 21.47 -36.32
CA GLY A 609 17.24 22.53 -36.92
C GLY A 609 17.54 23.66 -35.94
N THR A 610 18.28 24.66 -36.43
CA THR A 610 18.78 25.76 -35.60
C THR A 610 17.64 26.68 -35.15
N GLU A 611 17.71 27.16 -33.91
CA GLU A 611 16.73 28.06 -33.27
C GLU A 611 15.29 27.52 -33.11
N ASN A 612 15.04 26.29 -33.55
CA ASN A 612 13.80 25.56 -33.32
C ASN A 612 13.84 24.81 -31.99
N ASN A 613 12.67 24.57 -31.40
CA ASN A 613 12.57 23.86 -30.13
C ASN A 613 12.99 22.39 -30.27
N LEU A 614 13.64 21.87 -29.24
CA LEU A 614 13.93 20.43 -29.13
C LEU A 614 12.64 19.68 -28.80
N ALA A 615 12.52 18.46 -29.33
CA ALA A 615 11.35 17.60 -29.16
C ALA A 615 11.74 16.16 -28.79
N VAL A 616 10.74 15.34 -28.47
CA VAL A 616 10.88 13.90 -28.21
C VAL A 616 10.06 13.12 -29.24
N THR A 617 10.65 12.12 -29.90
CA THR A 617 9.99 11.31 -30.94
C THR A 617 10.31 9.82 -30.83
N ASP A 618 9.40 8.97 -31.32
CA ASP A 618 9.43 7.50 -31.38
C ASP A 618 10.19 6.94 -32.59
N SER A 619 10.52 7.78 -33.58
CA SER A 619 11.26 7.40 -34.77
C SER A 619 12.54 8.23 -34.92
N PRO A 620 13.72 7.67 -34.65
CA PRO A 620 14.97 8.23 -35.17
C PRO A 620 15.05 7.93 -36.68
N ASN A 621 14.13 8.48 -37.48
CA ASN A 621 14.18 8.34 -38.96
C ASN A 621 15.41 9.01 -39.56
N ASP A 622 16.15 9.77 -38.76
CA ASP A 622 17.45 10.32 -39.10
C ASP A 622 18.30 10.32 -37.81
N GLU A 623 19.13 9.28 -37.60
CA GLU A 623 20.12 9.19 -36.49
C GLU A 623 20.92 10.49 -36.35
N ALA A 624 21.06 11.23 -37.45
CA ALA A 624 21.68 12.54 -37.55
C ALA A 624 21.06 13.59 -36.60
N THR A 625 19.77 13.51 -36.26
CA THR A 625 19.05 14.54 -35.48
C THR A 625 18.86 14.21 -34.00
N SER A 626 18.97 12.93 -33.62
CA SER A 626 18.85 12.44 -32.24
C SER A 626 20.20 12.24 -31.55
N SER A 627 21.30 12.22 -32.32
CA SER A 627 22.63 11.90 -31.82
C SER A 627 23.42 13.17 -31.50
N PHE A 628 23.96 13.20 -30.28
CA PHE A 628 24.77 14.29 -29.76
C PHE A 628 26.14 13.77 -29.36
N ARG A 629 27.18 14.58 -29.56
CA ARG A 629 28.47 14.37 -28.91
C ARG A 629 28.43 15.03 -27.54
N LEU A 630 28.62 14.24 -26.50
CA LEU A 630 28.80 14.77 -25.16
C LEU A 630 30.23 15.29 -25.04
N VAL A 631 30.44 16.55 -24.72
CA VAL A 631 31.77 17.17 -24.58
C VAL A 631 31.90 17.87 -23.23
N ALA A 632 33.14 18.12 -22.79
CA ALA A 632 33.39 18.99 -21.65
C ALA A 632 32.77 20.37 -21.92
N GLY A 633 32.17 20.97 -20.90
CA GLY A 633 31.45 22.23 -21.06
C GLY A 633 32.37 23.37 -21.43
N LEU A 634 31.82 24.32 -22.17
CA LEU A 634 32.59 25.42 -22.76
C LEU A 634 32.66 26.66 -21.86
N ASP A 635 32.04 26.61 -20.67
CA ASP A 635 32.01 27.69 -19.67
C ASP A 635 33.28 27.77 -18.79
N GLY A 636 34.24 26.86 -19.01
CA GLY A 636 35.52 26.83 -18.30
C GLY A 636 35.44 26.24 -16.90
N LYS A 637 34.34 25.57 -16.55
CA LYS A 637 34.21 24.78 -15.32
C LYS A 637 34.51 23.32 -15.58
N ASP A 638 35.16 22.67 -14.63
CA ASP A 638 35.61 21.28 -14.78
C ASP A 638 34.46 20.25 -14.65
N ASP A 639 33.30 20.66 -14.14
CA ASP A 639 32.14 19.81 -13.84
C ASP A 639 30.98 19.98 -14.82
N SER A 640 31.16 20.78 -15.88
CA SER A 640 30.12 21.05 -16.87
C SER A 640 30.31 20.21 -18.14
N VAL A 641 29.19 19.98 -18.84
CA VAL A 641 29.13 19.29 -20.13
C VAL A 641 28.27 20.05 -21.13
N SER A 642 28.54 19.84 -22.41
CA SER A 642 27.71 20.35 -23.51
C SER A 642 27.32 19.22 -24.46
N LEU A 643 26.16 19.36 -25.10
CA LEU A 643 25.62 18.40 -26.07
C LEU A 643 25.71 19.02 -27.46
N GLU A 644 26.72 18.64 -28.23
CA GLU A 644 26.93 19.09 -29.62
C GLU A 644 26.12 18.21 -30.58
N SER A 645 25.38 18.79 -31.53
CA SER A 645 24.71 18.01 -32.58
C SER A 645 25.74 17.36 -33.51
N LEU A 646 25.55 16.07 -33.84
CA LEU A 646 26.40 15.39 -34.82
C LEU A 646 26.12 15.82 -36.27
N SER A 647 24.87 16.17 -36.60
CA SER A 647 24.51 16.61 -37.96
C SER A 647 24.81 18.08 -38.23
N LEU A 648 24.88 18.91 -37.19
CA LEU A 648 25.15 20.34 -37.27
C LEU A 648 26.33 20.72 -36.37
N LYS A 649 27.54 20.54 -36.89
CA LYS A 649 28.79 20.82 -36.17
C LYS A 649 28.85 22.26 -35.68
N GLY A 650 29.27 22.46 -34.43
CA GLY A 650 29.32 23.78 -33.78
C GLY A 650 27.96 24.29 -33.27
N CYS A 651 26.93 23.45 -33.30
CA CYS A 651 25.61 23.73 -32.74
C CYS A 651 25.34 22.84 -31.52
N TYR A 652 24.80 23.45 -30.46
CA TYR A 652 24.65 22.83 -29.15
C TYR A 652 23.23 22.99 -28.62
N VAL A 653 22.83 22.09 -27.71
CA VAL A 653 21.62 22.26 -26.89
C VAL A 653 21.73 23.57 -26.09
N TYR A 654 20.72 24.44 -26.24
CA TYR A 654 20.77 25.85 -25.84
C TYR A 654 19.43 26.36 -25.29
N SER A 655 19.47 27.20 -24.26
CA SER A 655 18.29 27.88 -23.69
C SER A 655 18.55 29.29 -23.17
N GLY A 656 19.76 29.83 -23.31
CA GLY A 656 20.21 31.05 -22.64
C GLY A 656 20.87 30.76 -21.30
N ALA A 657 21.13 31.79 -20.47
CA ALA A 657 21.87 31.65 -19.20
C ALA A 657 21.18 32.25 -17.96
N ASN A 658 20.07 32.97 -18.12
CA ASN A 658 19.35 33.64 -17.03
C ASN A 658 17.85 33.34 -17.11
N TYR A 659 17.36 32.48 -16.23
CA TYR A 659 15.99 32.01 -16.15
C TYR A 659 15.23 32.73 -15.01
N SER A 660 14.11 33.36 -15.35
CA SER A 660 13.10 33.80 -14.37
C SER A 660 11.84 32.93 -14.40
N SER A 661 11.68 32.11 -15.44
CA SER A 661 10.53 31.23 -15.70
C SER A 661 10.97 30.04 -16.57
N SER A 662 10.05 29.11 -16.85
CA SER A 662 10.30 27.99 -17.78
C SER A 662 10.69 28.52 -19.17
N VAL A 663 11.72 27.94 -19.78
CA VAL A 663 12.24 28.32 -21.11
C VAL A 663 12.38 27.09 -22.00
N ASN A 664 11.96 27.17 -23.26
CA ASN A 664 12.12 26.09 -24.22
C ASN A 664 13.59 25.93 -24.62
N MET A 665 14.04 24.68 -24.68
CA MET A 665 15.35 24.32 -25.22
C MET A 665 15.33 24.31 -26.74
N LYS A 666 16.45 24.68 -27.33
CA LYS A 666 16.66 24.77 -28.78
C LYS A 666 18.04 24.24 -29.14
N LEU A 667 18.34 24.21 -30.44
CA LEU A 667 19.69 24.06 -30.94
C LEU A 667 20.25 25.43 -31.35
N GLY A 668 21.27 25.92 -30.64
CA GLY A 668 21.94 27.19 -30.92
C GLY A 668 23.32 26.97 -31.51
N CYS A 669 23.74 27.77 -32.49
CA CYS A 669 25.06 27.67 -33.13
C CYS A 669 25.90 28.91 -32.84
N ASN A 670 27.22 28.72 -32.74
CA ASN A 670 28.13 29.83 -32.48
C ASN A 670 28.07 30.89 -33.60
N SER A 671 27.86 32.15 -33.23
CA SER A 671 28.16 33.32 -34.07
C SER A 671 29.18 34.18 -33.32
N ALA A 672 30.24 34.62 -34.00
CA ALA A 672 31.47 35.15 -33.42
C ALA A 672 31.35 36.43 -32.55
N SER A 673 30.15 36.90 -32.21
CA SER A 673 29.89 38.18 -31.54
C SER A 673 29.48 38.10 -30.06
N SER A 674 29.33 36.92 -29.44
CA SER A 674 29.01 36.80 -28.00
C SER A 674 29.41 35.46 -27.33
N GLU A 675 30.69 35.07 -27.40
CA GLU A 675 31.16 33.72 -26.99
C GLU A 675 30.96 33.38 -25.50
N ALA A 676 31.27 34.28 -24.55
CA ALA A 676 31.24 33.93 -23.13
C ALA A 676 29.82 33.63 -22.60
N GLY A 677 28.83 34.45 -22.99
CA GLY A 677 27.43 34.23 -22.61
C GLY A 677 26.81 33.01 -23.30
N PHE A 678 27.23 32.74 -24.54
CA PHE A 678 26.81 31.54 -25.28
C PHE A 678 27.38 30.27 -24.64
N ASN A 679 28.68 30.25 -24.30
CA ASN A 679 29.33 29.12 -23.66
C ASN A 679 28.70 28.76 -22.30
N GLN A 680 28.34 29.76 -21.50
CA GLN A 680 27.61 29.54 -20.26
C GLN A 680 26.21 28.95 -20.52
N ALA A 681 25.52 29.40 -21.56
CA ALA A 681 24.18 28.96 -21.91
C ALA A 681 24.07 27.51 -22.39
N ILE A 682 25.16 26.95 -22.95
CA ILE A 682 25.20 25.58 -23.50
C ILE A 682 25.91 24.59 -22.57
N SER A 683 26.38 25.04 -21.41
CA SER A 683 27.11 24.20 -20.44
C SER A 683 26.21 23.84 -19.27
N PHE A 684 26.05 22.56 -19.00
CA PHE A 684 25.16 22.00 -17.98
C PHE A 684 25.95 21.17 -16.99
N VAL A 685 25.58 21.19 -15.72
CA VAL A 685 26.05 20.19 -14.75
C VAL A 685 25.24 18.91 -14.96
N MET A 686 25.93 17.80 -15.24
CA MET A 686 25.33 16.48 -15.42
C MET A 686 25.38 15.72 -14.10
N ASN A 687 24.22 15.55 -13.47
CA ASN A 687 24.09 14.81 -12.22
C ASN A 687 23.43 13.44 -12.47
N LYS A 688 23.52 12.53 -11.48
CA LYS A 688 22.69 11.32 -11.45
C LYS A 688 21.21 11.71 -11.54
N GLY A 689 20.43 10.91 -12.27
CA GLY A 689 18.98 11.10 -12.42
C GLY A 689 18.25 11.23 -11.09
N ILE A 690 17.24 12.09 -11.03
CA ILE A 690 16.40 12.29 -9.83
C ILE A 690 15.51 11.08 -9.58
N SER A 691 15.08 10.41 -10.66
CA SER A 691 14.30 9.17 -10.64
C SER A 691 15.18 7.96 -10.98
N GLU A 692 14.82 6.79 -10.45
CA GLU A 692 15.52 5.52 -10.70
C GLU A 692 14.52 4.43 -11.10
N TYR A 693 14.95 3.49 -11.94
CA TYR A 693 14.19 2.28 -12.23
C TYR A 693 14.10 1.41 -10.97
N HIS A 694 12.90 0.95 -10.67
CA HIS A 694 12.67 -0.03 -9.63
C HIS A 694 13.24 -1.39 -10.07
N ARG A 695 13.66 -2.23 -9.12
CA ARG A 695 14.23 -3.56 -9.43
C ARG A 695 13.24 -4.49 -10.17
N ILE A 696 11.94 -4.21 -10.03
CA ILE A 696 10.83 -4.82 -10.77
C ILE A 696 10.32 -3.76 -11.76
N SER A 697 11.14 -3.37 -12.72
CA SER A 697 10.75 -2.45 -13.80
C SER A 697 10.62 -3.21 -15.12
N PHE A 698 9.56 -2.90 -15.86
CA PHE A 698 9.31 -3.43 -17.19
C PHE A 698 8.95 -2.29 -18.16
N VAL A 699 9.15 -2.49 -19.45
CA VAL A 699 8.64 -1.63 -20.52
C VAL A 699 7.54 -2.37 -21.26
N ALA A 700 6.34 -1.82 -21.27
CA ALA A 700 5.20 -2.35 -22.03
C ALA A 700 4.99 -1.56 -23.33
N LYS A 701 4.79 -2.27 -24.45
CA LYS A 701 4.54 -1.67 -25.77
C LYS A 701 3.13 -1.08 -25.83
N GLY A 702 3.02 0.23 -26.00
CA GLY A 702 1.73 0.90 -26.15
C GLY A 702 1.40 1.25 -27.60
N ALA A 703 0.18 1.75 -27.82
CA ALA A 703 -0.30 2.11 -29.15
C ALA A 703 0.38 3.37 -29.73
N ARG A 704 0.72 4.33 -28.86
CA ARG A 704 1.32 5.63 -29.22
C ARG A 704 2.71 5.85 -28.62
N ARG A 705 2.99 5.21 -27.49
CA ARG A 705 4.26 5.25 -26.77
C ARG A 705 4.38 3.99 -25.94
N ASN A 706 5.58 3.64 -25.49
CA ASN A 706 5.75 2.58 -24.51
C ASN A 706 5.55 3.13 -23.08
N PHE A 707 5.23 2.23 -22.14
CA PHE A 707 5.00 2.54 -20.74
C PHE A 707 6.09 1.92 -19.87
N LEU A 708 6.70 2.74 -19.00
CA LEU A 708 7.51 2.22 -17.90
C LEU A 708 6.57 1.74 -16.78
N MET A 709 6.63 0.45 -16.47
CA MET A 709 5.77 -0.25 -15.52
C MET A 709 6.55 -0.61 -14.24
N VAL A 710 6.00 -0.28 -13.07
CA VAL A 710 6.58 -0.61 -11.75
C VAL A 710 5.49 -0.99 -10.74
N PRO A 711 5.81 -1.66 -9.62
CA PRO A 711 4.83 -1.95 -8.58
C PRO A 711 4.13 -0.69 -8.05
N LEU A 712 2.80 -0.75 -7.88
CA LEU A 712 1.96 0.39 -7.46
C LEU A 712 2.43 1.08 -6.16
N GLN A 713 3.00 0.31 -5.23
CA GLN A 713 3.52 0.83 -3.97
C GLN A 713 4.68 1.83 -4.14
N ASN A 714 5.33 1.86 -5.31
CA ASN A 714 6.46 2.74 -5.58
C ASN A 714 6.04 4.20 -5.87
N PHE A 715 4.80 4.41 -6.31
CA PHE A 715 4.27 5.73 -6.66
C PHE A 715 3.98 6.57 -5.40
N ARG A 716 4.45 7.82 -5.40
CA ARG A 716 4.19 8.85 -4.38
C ARG A 716 3.27 9.92 -4.94
N ASP A 717 3.82 10.93 -5.61
CA ASP A 717 3.04 12.03 -6.18
C ASP A 717 2.92 11.88 -7.70
N GLU A 718 3.65 10.95 -8.30
CA GLU A 718 3.63 10.68 -9.73
C GLU A 718 2.27 10.15 -10.21
N SER A 719 1.94 10.49 -11.45
CA SER A 719 0.75 10.07 -12.17
C SER A 719 0.94 8.66 -12.73
N TYR A 720 -0.08 7.81 -12.57
CA TYR A 720 -0.04 6.42 -12.98
C TYR A 720 -1.37 5.91 -13.56
N THR A 721 -1.27 4.78 -14.26
CA THR A 721 -2.40 3.99 -14.75
C THR A 721 -2.23 2.53 -14.32
N ILE A 722 -3.27 1.94 -13.72
CA ILE A 722 -3.30 0.53 -13.29
C ILE A 722 -3.95 -0.36 -14.37
N TYR A 723 -5.10 0.09 -14.88
CA TYR A 723 -5.89 -0.64 -15.87
C TYR A 723 -5.65 -0.06 -17.27
N PHE A 724 -5.31 -0.94 -18.20
CA PHE A 724 -4.99 -0.61 -19.59
C PHE A 724 -6.06 -1.16 -20.51
N ASN A 725 -6.31 -0.47 -21.63
CA ASN A 725 -7.08 -0.99 -22.74
C ASN A 725 -6.14 -1.86 -23.59
N ILE A 726 -6.19 -3.16 -23.40
CA ILE A 726 -5.33 -4.12 -24.09
C ILE A 726 -6.09 -4.70 -25.28
N GLN A 727 -5.70 -4.28 -26.48
CA GLN A 727 -6.31 -4.73 -27.75
C GLN A 727 -5.35 -5.65 -28.52
N PRO A 728 -5.86 -6.72 -29.15
CA PRO A 728 -5.10 -7.65 -30.00
C PRO A 728 -4.71 -7.08 -31.38
#